data_AF-A0A3N5G260-F1
#
_entry.id   AF-A0A3N5G260-F1
#
_cell.length_a   1.000
_cell.length_b   1.000
_cell.length_c   1.000
_cell.angle_alpha   90.00
_cell.angle_beta   90.00
_cell.angle_gamma   90.00
#
_symmetry.space_group_name_H-M   'P 1'
#
loop_
_entity.id
_entity.type
_entity.pdbx_description
1 polymer ?
#
loop_
_entity_poly.entity_id
_entity_poly.type
_entity_poly.pdbx_seq_one_letter_code
_entity_poly.pdbx_strand_id
1 'polypeptide(L)'
;MNRFLFSFLWPSWQNQDNIMTAKRISAYIILAALFLLLLTGSTSAREEYAKKTGKGCIFCHEEKTGGAIKTAGIAYIKNGYQYPIPLNIIEKAVKVQSAFHKTARFIIGYLHILAAFILVGAIFYIHIFVKPSQITGGLPKGERILGISCLITLTITGIYLTWFRIDRFGHFFDNAFGRILFIKILLFILMLIFAVTAVTFIHSRMKKESQATKQAILDSGEITFENLKDFDGSSGKPACIVHDRKIYDVSESTKWKNGRHFGKHSAGTDLTEAIKGAPHGPEVLEKVRFVAEVKGVEKQPEKISGIRKFFIFMAYSNMVIILLIIFCIASWRWGFAVIPETLSGESLAAKNCIDCHKKLNPGVYADWKQSLHAGVGVDCYKCHKAAGELSSVASSSHMKHSSLPVTAFVSPKTCSECHPKETAEYAKSKHANTIEIMWKIDKWLQLGMNNEVERNSGCYVCHGTVVDIKDGKPAEGSWPNVGVGRKNPDGSLGSCSSCHTRHRFSVAEARKPEACGQCHLGPDHPQIELYNESKHGAIYNAEATEWKWVTDDGKWLAGRDFRAPTCSTCHMSAAQGVSRSHDVTERLSWELQAPSTVRPSDFKAFPAKTDWKTERGKMEMVCRQCHSEEWTNSHFKNLDNVISNYESNYYKPASKIMDNLYAKGILSKISYFDEELEWEFYELWHHEGRRARMGSAMMAPDYAWWHGFYELKHRFNTIKEASEEALKTGKVYVYREFPGKESEVKTK
;
A
#
# COMPACT_ATOMS: atom_id res chain seq x y z
N MET A 1 -52.42 49.27 16.30
CA MET A 1 -51.88 48.08 17.02
C MET A 1 -51.39 47.09 15.97
N ASN A 2 -50.27 47.34 15.29
CA ASN A 2 -48.85 47.33 15.69
C ASN A 2 -48.14 45.99 15.42
N ARG A 3 -47.37 46.06 14.32
CA ARG A 3 -46.23 45.24 13.90
C ARG A 3 -45.35 44.74 15.05
N PHE A 4 -44.98 43.45 15.03
CA PHE A 4 -43.73 42.96 15.60
C PHE A 4 -43.24 41.72 14.81
N LEU A 5 -42.44 42.00 13.78
CA LEU A 5 -41.56 41.07 13.08
C LEU A 5 -40.20 41.79 12.97
N PHE A 6 -39.11 41.07 13.22
CA PHE A 6 -37.70 41.48 13.10
C PHE A 6 -37.15 42.49 14.12
N SER A 7 -36.47 42.00 15.15
CA SER A 7 -35.36 42.71 15.81
C SER A 7 -34.51 41.74 16.63
N PHE A 8 -33.45 41.18 16.05
CA PHE A 8 -32.35 40.57 16.83
C PHE A 8 -31.05 40.45 16.03
N LEU A 9 -30.72 41.45 15.22
CA LEU A 9 -29.37 41.66 14.69
C LEU A 9 -29.18 43.17 14.55
N TRP A 10 -28.04 43.68 15.03
CA TRP A 10 -27.52 45.06 14.93
C TRP A 10 -27.68 45.97 16.17
N PRO A 11 -26.60 46.22 16.93
CA PRO A 11 -26.45 47.44 17.70
C PRO A 11 -25.94 48.59 16.81
N SER A 12 -26.64 49.71 16.92
CA SER A 12 -26.32 51.01 16.36
C SER A 12 -24.91 51.47 16.72
N TRP A 13 -24.18 51.94 15.71
CA TRP A 13 -22.91 52.64 15.88
C TRP A 13 -23.18 54.12 16.16
N GLN A 14 -23.02 54.53 17.40
CA GLN A 14 -22.81 55.93 17.77
C GLN A 14 -21.59 56.04 18.70
N ASN A 15 -20.69 56.94 18.30
CA ASN A 15 -19.44 57.37 18.94
C ASN A 15 -19.29 57.08 20.45
N GLN A 16 -18.30 56.25 20.80
CA GLN A 16 -17.05 56.62 21.51
C GLN A 16 -16.25 55.33 21.82
N ASP A 17 -14.92 55.42 21.86
CA ASP A 17 -13.95 54.40 22.32
C ASP A 17 -13.53 53.25 21.38
N ASN A 18 -12.75 53.61 20.36
CA ASN A 18 -12.11 52.68 19.40
C ASN A 18 -10.80 52.01 19.89
N ILE A 19 -10.50 52.02 21.19
CA ILE A 19 -9.24 51.42 21.74
C ILE A 19 -9.50 50.08 22.44
N MET A 20 -10.73 49.77 22.85
CA MET A 20 -11.07 48.53 23.58
C MET A 20 -11.40 47.31 22.71
N THR A 21 -11.69 47.48 21.42
CA THR A 21 -12.07 46.39 20.51
C THR A 21 -10.88 45.58 20.00
N ALA A 22 -9.72 46.21 19.78
CA ALA A 22 -8.52 45.51 19.32
C ALA A 22 -7.98 44.50 20.35
N LYS A 23 -7.91 44.89 21.64
CA LYS A 23 -7.45 44.00 22.73
C LYS A 23 -8.37 42.80 22.95
N ARG A 24 -9.69 42.97 22.78
CA ARG A 24 -10.66 41.86 22.91
C ARG A 24 -10.54 40.86 21.75
N ILE A 25 -10.38 41.33 20.52
CA ILE A 25 -10.17 40.46 19.35
C ILE A 25 -8.85 39.70 19.47
N SER A 26 -7.77 40.36 19.90
CA SER A 26 -6.49 39.70 20.18
C SER A 26 -6.61 38.64 21.28
N ALA A 27 -7.36 38.93 22.36
CA ALA A 27 -7.58 37.97 23.45
C ALA A 27 -8.40 36.75 22.99
N TYR A 28 -9.42 36.92 22.15
CA TYR A 28 -10.19 35.81 21.60
C TYR A 28 -9.39 34.95 20.60
N ILE A 29 -8.49 35.56 19.81
CA ILE A 29 -7.57 34.81 18.93
C ILE A 29 -6.55 34.02 19.75
N ILE A 30 -6.02 34.60 20.84
CA ILE A 30 -5.10 33.91 21.75
C ILE A 30 -5.80 32.78 22.52
N LEU A 31 -7.03 33.00 23.00
CA LEU A 31 -7.84 31.96 23.64
C LEU A 31 -8.21 30.83 22.67
N ALA A 32 -8.55 31.15 21.42
CA ALA A 32 -8.83 30.15 20.40
C ALA A 32 -7.57 29.34 20.03
N ALA A 33 -6.40 29.99 19.98
CA ALA A 33 -5.11 29.32 19.77
C ALA A 33 -4.71 28.42 20.95
N LEU A 34 -4.96 28.85 22.20
CA LEU A 34 -4.74 28.07 23.41
C LEU A 34 -5.71 26.88 23.53
N PHE A 35 -6.98 27.06 23.13
CA PHE A 35 -7.97 25.99 23.10
C PHE A 35 -7.66 24.93 22.04
N LEU A 36 -7.08 25.34 20.90
CA LEU A 36 -6.55 24.42 19.87
C LEU A 36 -5.30 23.67 20.33
N LEU A 37 -4.48 24.25 21.22
CA LEU A 37 -3.35 23.58 21.86
C LEU A 37 -3.77 22.55 22.91
N LEU A 38 -4.97 22.68 23.51
CA LEU A 38 -5.52 21.73 24.48
C LEU A 38 -6.21 20.51 23.84
N LEU A 39 -6.36 20.47 22.51
CA LEU A 39 -6.77 19.27 21.75
C LEU A 39 -5.59 18.32 21.51
N THR A 40 -4.82 18.00 22.55
CA THR A 40 -3.85 16.90 22.48
C THR A 40 -4.58 15.59 22.72
N GLY A 41 -5.14 15.01 21.66
CA GLY A 41 -5.57 13.62 21.68
C GLY A 41 -4.38 12.72 22.01
N SER A 42 -4.56 11.85 23.01
CA SER A 42 -3.61 10.82 23.42
C SER A 42 -3.13 10.04 22.19
N THR A 43 -1.83 10.10 21.88
CA THR A 43 -1.24 9.40 20.74
C THR A 43 -0.95 7.94 21.08
N SER A 44 -1.99 7.20 21.47
CA SER A 44 -1.94 5.74 21.65
C SER A 44 -2.29 5.04 20.34
N ALA A 45 -1.37 5.02 19.36
CA ALA A 45 -1.69 4.39 18.06
C ALA A 45 -0.52 3.70 17.33
N ARG A 46 0.59 3.33 18.01
CA ARG A 46 1.69 2.61 17.32
C ARG A 46 1.95 1.19 17.85
N GLU A 47 2.10 0.99 19.15
CA GLU A 47 2.48 -0.34 19.69
C GLU A 47 1.34 -1.36 19.69
N GLU A 48 0.12 -0.96 20.04
CA GLU A 48 -1.03 -1.88 20.09
C GLU A 48 -1.42 -2.39 18.69
N TYR A 49 -1.22 -1.56 17.65
CA TYR A 49 -1.50 -1.93 16.27
C TYR A 49 -0.43 -2.86 15.68
N ALA A 50 0.85 -2.61 15.99
CA ALA A 50 1.95 -3.52 15.65
C ALA A 50 1.72 -4.91 16.29
N LYS A 51 1.23 -4.97 17.53
CA LYS A 51 0.82 -6.22 18.20
C LYS A 51 -0.37 -6.90 17.51
N LYS A 52 -1.39 -6.16 17.08
CA LYS A 52 -2.57 -6.72 16.39
C LYS A 52 -2.26 -7.29 15.00
N THR A 53 -1.28 -6.73 14.30
CA THR A 53 -0.91 -7.14 12.94
C THR A 53 0.34 -8.04 12.87
N GLY A 54 1.06 -8.18 13.98
CA GLY A 54 2.33 -8.90 14.04
C GLY A 54 3.47 -8.25 13.24
N LYS A 55 3.35 -6.97 12.85
CA LYS A 55 4.35 -6.27 12.03
C LYS A 55 5.14 -5.26 12.87
N GLY A 56 6.47 -5.40 12.91
CA GLY A 56 7.37 -4.43 13.54
C GLY A 56 7.56 -3.15 12.71
N CYS A 57 8.14 -2.10 13.30
CA CYS A 57 8.34 -0.79 12.66
C CYS A 57 9.08 -0.84 11.30
N ILE A 58 9.98 -1.81 11.13
CA ILE A 58 10.74 -2.06 9.88
C ILE A 58 9.86 -2.42 8.67
N PHE A 59 8.60 -2.80 8.91
CA PHE A 59 7.63 -3.02 7.84
C PHE A 59 7.34 -1.71 7.08
N CYS A 60 7.12 -0.61 7.80
CA CYS A 60 6.83 0.69 7.20
C CYS A 60 8.09 1.53 6.94
N HIS A 61 9.16 1.32 7.71
CA HIS A 61 10.35 2.16 7.72
C HIS A 61 11.60 1.41 7.26
N GLU A 62 12.59 2.15 6.76
CA GLU A 62 13.94 1.65 6.46
C GLU A 62 14.61 1.00 7.66
N GLU A 63 14.48 1.57 8.86
CA GLU A 63 15.08 1.04 10.08
C GLU A 63 14.03 0.64 11.13
N LYS A 64 14.46 -0.16 12.11
CA LYS A 64 13.60 -0.63 13.22
C LYS A 64 13.21 0.52 14.18
N THR A 65 14.03 1.56 14.27
CA THR A 65 13.83 2.75 15.13
C THR A 65 13.02 3.85 14.45
N GLY A 66 12.67 3.70 13.17
CA GLY A 66 12.06 4.73 12.33
C GLY A 66 12.90 5.01 11.09
N GLY A 67 12.63 6.09 10.36
CA GLY A 67 13.39 6.45 9.15
C GLY A 67 12.49 6.71 7.94
N ALA A 68 13.09 6.80 6.75
CA ALA A 68 12.34 7.00 5.52
C ALA A 68 11.31 5.88 5.33
N ILE A 69 10.14 6.26 4.82
CA ILE A 69 9.01 5.34 4.66
C ILE A 69 9.23 4.52 3.38
N LYS A 70 9.25 3.20 3.51
CA LYS A 70 9.32 2.26 2.38
C LYS A 70 8.06 2.33 1.54
N THR A 71 8.10 1.74 0.35
CA THR A 71 6.89 1.51 -0.47
C THR A 71 5.78 0.83 0.32
N ALA A 72 6.10 -0.17 1.14
CA ALA A 72 5.17 -0.83 2.05
C ALA A 72 4.49 0.16 3.03
N GLY A 73 5.26 1.04 3.66
CA GLY A 73 4.74 2.04 4.57
C GLY A 73 3.88 3.10 3.87
N ILE A 74 4.25 3.51 2.66
CA ILE A 74 3.43 4.41 1.83
C ILE A 74 2.13 3.71 1.46
N ALA A 75 2.20 2.47 1.00
CA ALA A 75 1.02 1.68 0.65
C ALA A 75 0.10 1.48 1.88
N TYR A 76 0.68 1.28 3.06
CA TYR A 76 -0.04 1.15 4.31
C TYR A 76 -0.77 2.45 4.71
N ILE A 77 -0.10 3.59 4.59
CA ILE A 77 -0.73 4.92 4.79
C ILE A 77 -1.85 5.13 3.78
N LYS A 78 -1.62 4.79 2.50
CA LYS A 78 -2.63 4.89 1.44
C LYS A 78 -3.82 3.96 1.67
N ASN A 79 -3.62 2.82 2.35
CA ASN A 79 -4.67 1.92 2.78
C ASN A 79 -5.37 2.34 4.09
N GLY A 80 -5.19 3.59 4.52
CA GLY A 80 -5.82 4.12 5.72
C GLY A 80 -5.37 3.42 7.00
N TYR A 81 -4.11 2.98 7.05
CA TYR A 81 -3.52 2.25 8.19
C TYR A 81 -4.27 0.94 8.46
N GLN A 82 -4.66 0.21 7.41
CA GLN A 82 -5.21 -1.13 7.49
C GLN A 82 -4.26 -2.17 6.88
N TYR A 83 -4.21 -3.36 7.48
CA TYR A 83 -3.47 -4.51 7.00
C TYR A 83 -4.42 -5.72 6.91
N PRO A 84 -4.30 -6.60 5.88
CA PRO A 84 -3.33 -6.59 4.78
C PRO A 84 -3.54 -5.44 3.80
N ILE A 85 -2.47 -5.02 3.13
CA ILE A 85 -2.52 -3.95 2.13
C ILE A 85 -2.91 -4.56 0.78
N PRO A 86 -3.98 -4.08 0.13
CA PRO A 86 -4.34 -4.43 -1.24
C PRO A 86 -3.18 -4.30 -2.23
N LEU A 87 -3.07 -5.26 -3.16
CA LEU A 87 -2.02 -5.27 -4.18
C LEU A 87 -2.06 -4.02 -5.08
N ASN A 88 -3.25 -3.55 -5.46
CA ASN A 88 -3.40 -2.33 -6.25
C ASN A 88 -2.88 -1.07 -5.52
N ILE A 89 -2.99 -1.01 -4.19
CA ILE A 89 -2.47 0.10 -3.38
C ILE A 89 -0.95 0.02 -3.30
N ILE A 90 -0.39 -1.18 -3.19
CA ILE A 90 1.06 -1.40 -3.26
C ILE A 90 1.60 -0.99 -4.63
N GLU A 91 0.96 -1.39 -5.73
CA GLU A 91 1.35 -0.98 -7.08
C GLU A 91 1.28 0.53 -7.28
N LYS A 92 0.21 1.18 -6.78
CA LYS A 92 0.11 2.64 -6.78
C LYS A 92 1.24 3.27 -5.97
N ALA A 93 1.59 2.72 -4.81
CA ALA A 93 2.71 3.20 -4.01
C ALA A 93 4.07 3.04 -4.73
N VAL A 94 4.28 1.93 -5.45
CA VAL A 94 5.46 1.70 -6.30
C VAL A 94 5.53 2.76 -7.41
N LYS A 95 4.42 3.03 -8.12
CA LYS A 95 4.36 4.03 -9.19
C LYS A 95 4.69 5.44 -8.69
N VAL A 96 4.16 5.81 -7.53
CA VAL A 96 4.42 7.09 -6.86
C VAL A 96 5.90 7.24 -6.44
N GLN A 97 6.61 6.12 -6.24
CA GLN A 97 8.05 6.07 -5.94
C GLN A 97 8.95 5.97 -7.18
N SER A 98 8.38 6.01 -8.39
CA SER A 98 9.17 6.00 -9.65
C SER A 98 10.10 7.21 -9.78
N ALA A 99 11.15 7.06 -10.59
CA ALA A 99 12.12 8.13 -10.85
C ALA A 99 11.46 9.41 -11.36
N PHE A 100 10.45 9.28 -12.25
CA PHE A 100 9.69 10.42 -12.77
C PHE A 100 9.00 11.23 -11.66
N HIS A 101 8.23 10.56 -10.78
CA HIS A 101 7.53 11.24 -9.70
C HIS A 101 8.50 11.81 -8.65
N LYS A 102 9.65 11.18 -8.42
CA LYS A 102 10.72 11.73 -7.58
C LYS A 102 11.28 13.04 -8.14
N THR A 103 11.59 13.07 -9.44
CA THR A 103 12.10 14.27 -10.13
C THR A 103 11.05 15.38 -10.18
N ALA A 104 9.80 15.06 -10.54
CA ALA A 104 8.71 16.04 -10.56
C ALA A 104 8.49 16.68 -9.18
N ARG A 105 8.46 15.87 -8.11
CA ARG A 105 8.36 16.37 -6.73
C ARG A 105 9.53 17.25 -6.33
N PHE A 106 10.75 16.92 -6.76
CA PHE A 106 11.92 17.74 -6.50
C PHE A 106 11.82 19.11 -7.18
N ILE A 107 11.50 19.15 -8.48
CA ILE A 107 11.36 20.39 -9.25
C ILE A 107 10.24 21.27 -8.67
N ILE A 108 9.06 20.70 -8.45
CA ILE A 108 7.90 21.43 -7.93
C ILE A 108 8.17 21.91 -6.49
N GLY A 109 8.83 21.07 -5.67
CA GLY A 109 9.26 21.45 -4.33
C GLY A 109 10.26 22.61 -4.34
N TYR A 110 11.24 22.60 -5.25
CA TYR A 110 12.20 23.68 -5.41
C TYR A 110 11.52 24.99 -5.82
N LEU A 111 10.61 24.96 -6.80
CA LEU A 111 9.84 26.12 -7.22
C LEU A 111 8.97 26.68 -6.08
N HIS A 112 8.35 25.80 -5.28
CA HIS A 112 7.56 26.20 -4.12
C HIS A 112 8.41 26.93 -3.07
N ILE A 113 9.59 26.39 -2.74
CA ILE A 113 10.50 27.00 -1.76
C ILE A 113 11.06 28.32 -2.27
N LEU A 114 11.46 28.38 -3.54
CA LEU A 114 11.97 29.59 -4.17
C LEU A 114 10.92 30.72 -4.15
N ALA A 115 9.68 30.42 -4.55
CA ALA A 115 8.59 31.38 -4.50
C ALA A 115 8.25 31.83 -3.07
N ALA A 116 8.34 30.92 -2.09
CA ALA A 116 8.15 31.26 -0.68
C ALA A 116 9.23 32.23 -0.19
N PHE A 117 10.50 31.96 -0.51
CA PHE A 117 11.63 32.80 -0.11
C PHE A 117 11.52 34.21 -0.70
N ILE A 118 11.19 34.31 -1.99
CA ILE A 118 10.97 35.60 -2.66
C ILE A 118 9.79 36.35 -2.05
N LEU A 119 8.65 35.67 -1.78
CA LEU A 119 7.48 36.29 -1.17
C LEU A 119 7.77 36.83 0.23
N VAL A 120 8.44 36.03 1.07
CA VAL A 120 8.86 36.44 2.41
C VAL A 120 9.80 37.65 2.32
N GLY A 121 10.81 37.59 1.43
CA GLY A 121 11.73 38.70 1.19
C GLY A 121 11.03 39.98 0.76
N ALA A 122 10.06 39.90 -0.17
CA ALA A 122 9.28 41.04 -0.62
C ALA A 122 8.42 41.65 0.50
N ILE A 123 7.81 40.81 1.36
CA ILE A 123 7.07 41.28 2.53
C ILE A 123 8.01 42.04 3.46
N PHE A 124 9.17 41.48 3.83
CA PHE A 124 10.12 42.17 4.70
C PHE A 124 10.67 43.46 4.09
N TYR A 125 10.97 43.46 2.79
CA TYR A 125 11.46 44.63 2.08
C TYR A 125 10.47 45.81 2.18
N ILE A 126 9.18 45.56 1.92
CA ILE A 126 8.13 46.59 2.05
C ILE A 126 8.01 47.08 3.50
N HIS A 127 8.14 46.20 4.49
CA HIS A 127 7.95 46.58 5.89
C HIS A 127 9.15 47.32 6.49
N ILE A 128 10.38 47.01 6.05
CA ILE A 128 11.61 47.62 6.56
C ILE A 128 11.95 48.90 5.81
N PHE A 129 11.96 48.87 4.47
CA PHE A 129 12.50 49.95 3.65
C PHE A 129 11.42 50.91 3.12
N VAL A 130 10.26 50.39 2.71
CA VAL A 130 9.19 51.23 2.14
C VAL A 130 8.24 51.76 3.20
N LYS A 131 8.02 50.99 4.27
CA LYS A 131 7.04 51.21 5.36
C LYS A 131 5.59 51.36 4.83
N PRO A 132 4.65 50.47 5.20
CA PRO A 132 3.26 50.55 4.72
C PRO A 132 2.56 51.89 4.98
N SER A 133 2.99 52.63 6.01
CA SER A 133 2.49 53.96 6.33
C SER A 133 2.87 55.05 5.32
N GLN A 134 3.94 54.87 4.53
CA GLN A 134 4.42 55.86 3.56
C GLN A 134 3.81 55.70 2.16
N ILE A 135 3.01 54.64 1.94
CA ILE A 135 2.37 54.35 0.65
C ILE A 135 1.05 55.14 0.53
N THR A 136 1.02 56.13 -0.37
CA THR A 136 -0.14 57.01 -0.59
C THR A 136 -0.91 56.71 -1.87
N GLY A 137 -0.22 56.35 -2.97
CA GLY A 137 -0.81 56.08 -4.29
C GLY A 137 -1.13 54.60 -4.59
N GLY A 138 -1.08 53.73 -3.58
CA GLY A 138 -1.22 52.27 -3.73
C GLY A 138 0.10 51.54 -4.02
N LEU A 139 0.04 50.20 -4.12
CA LEU A 139 1.23 49.35 -4.25
C LEU A 139 2.04 49.62 -5.54
N PRO A 140 3.38 49.71 -5.48
CA PRO A 140 4.26 49.80 -6.65
C PRO A 140 4.04 48.65 -7.63
N LYS A 141 4.13 48.93 -8.94
CA LYS A 141 3.83 47.96 -10.00
C LYS A 141 4.72 46.71 -9.95
N GLY A 142 6.02 46.88 -9.68
CA GLY A 142 6.99 45.78 -9.58
C GLY A 142 6.68 44.83 -8.43
N GLU A 143 6.53 45.37 -7.21
CA GLU A 143 6.21 44.59 -6.01
C GLU A 143 4.87 43.87 -6.11
N ARG A 144 3.88 44.49 -6.76
CA ARG A 144 2.58 43.89 -6.98
C ARG A 144 2.64 42.69 -7.93
N ILE A 145 3.38 42.81 -9.04
CA ILE A 145 3.56 41.70 -9.99
C ILE A 145 4.30 40.55 -9.31
N LEU A 146 5.40 40.87 -8.61
CA LEU A 146 6.21 39.89 -7.89
C LEU A 146 5.39 39.13 -6.83
N GLY A 147 4.63 39.84 -6.01
CA GLY A 147 3.77 39.24 -4.98
C GLY A 147 2.68 38.33 -5.56
N ILE A 148 2.00 38.75 -6.63
CA ILE A 148 0.96 37.94 -7.28
C ILE A 148 1.57 36.69 -7.93
N SER A 149 2.68 36.83 -8.65
CA SER A 149 3.38 35.70 -9.26
C SER A 149 3.79 34.66 -8.21
N CYS A 150 4.35 35.09 -7.08
CA CYS A 150 4.73 34.17 -6.00
C CYS A 150 3.50 33.50 -5.37
N LEU A 151 2.41 34.22 -5.13
CA LEU A 151 1.18 33.65 -4.58
C LEU A 151 0.54 32.60 -5.51
N ILE A 152 0.52 32.87 -6.82
CA ILE A 152 0.04 31.90 -7.83
C ILE A 152 0.92 30.66 -7.82
N THR A 153 2.25 30.83 -7.89
CA THR A 153 3.19 29.71 -7.87
C THR A 153 3.02 28.88 -6.60
N LEU A 154 2.95 29.51 -5.42
CA LEU A 154 2.75 28.82 -4.14
C LEU A 154 1.42 28.08 -4.04
N THR A 155 0.35 28.65 -4.62
CA THR A 155 -0.97 28.02 -4.65
C THR A 155 -0.95 26.77 -5.52
N ILE A 156 -0.49 26.88 -6.78
CA ILE A 156 -0.45 25.75 -7.73
C ILE A 156 0.46 24.63 -7.22
N THR A 157 1.69 24.99 -6.85
CA THR A 157 2.66 24.02 -6.35
C THR A 157 2.24 23.45 -4.98
N GLY A 158 1.60 24.25 -4.13
CA GLY A 158 1.06 23.82 -2.83
C GLY A 158 -0.09 22.82 -2.97
N ILE A 159 -1.02 23.02 -3.91
CA ILE A 159 -2.09 22.07 -4.23
C ILE A 159 -1.48 20.74 -4.68
N TYR A 160 -0.53 20.76 -5.62
CA TYR A 160 0.14 19.56 -6.11
C TYR A 160 0.87 18.80 -4.98
N LEU A 161 1.68 19.50 -4.18
CA LEU A 161 2.44 18.91 -3.09
C LEU A 161 1.54 18.36 -1.97
N THR A 162 0.39 19.00 -1.74
CA THR A 162 -0.62 18.52 -0.78
C THR A 162 -1.32 17.28 -1.30
N TRP A 163 -1.78 17.30 -2.56
CA TRP A 163 -2.40 16.13 -3.21
C TRP A 163 -1.48 14.91 -3.23
N PHE A 164 -0.18 15.10 -3.50
CA PHE A 164 0.79 14.00 -3.46
C PHE A 164 0.90 13.35 -2.07
N ARG A 165 0.62 14.11 -1.01
CA ARG A 165 0.83 13.68 0.38
C ARG A 165 -0.46 13.28 1.09
N ILE A 166 -1.62 13.74 0.61
CA ILE A 166 -2.94 13.51 1.18
C ILE A 166 -3.88 13.01 0.08
N ASP A 167 -4.24 11.72 0.14
CA ASP A 167 -5.16 11.09 -0.81
C ASP A 167 -6.64 11.20 -0.40
N ARG A 168 -6.94 11.46 0.89
CA ARG A 168 -8.31 11.56 1.41
C ARG A 168 -8.43 12.65 2.47
N PHE A 169 -9.59 13.30 2.55
CA PHE A 169 -9.82 14.42 3.47
C PHE A 169 -9.57 14.06 4.95
N GLY A 170 -9.92 12.83 5.37
CA GLY A 170 -9.66 12.36 6.74
C GLY A 170 -8.18 12.38 7.18
N HIS A 171 -7.23 12.26 6.23
CA HIS A 171 -5.80 12.27 6.56
C HIS A 171 -5.32 13.58 7.20
N PHE A 172 -6.03 14.69 7.03
CA PHE A 172 -5.71 15.94 7.74
C PHE A 172 -5.89 15.81 9.25
N PHE A 173 -6.73 14.90 9.73
CA PHE A 173 -7.07 14.80 11.15
C PHE A 173 -6.50 13.56 11.81
N ASP A 174 -6.17 12.52 11.02
CA ASP A 174 -5.64 11.23 11.49
C ASP A 174 -4.29 11.34 12.24
N ASN A 175 -3.46 12.35 11.95
CA ASN A 175 -2.14 12.48 12.57
C ASN A 175 -1.66 13.94 12.75
N ALA A 176 -0.64 14.13 13.60
CA ALA A 176 -0.09 15.44 13.93
C ALA A 176 0.44 16.20 12.70
N PHE A 177 1.02 15.48 11.74
CA PHE A 177 1.50 16.08 10.49
C PHE A 177 0.33 16.68 9.67
N GLY A 178 -0.76 15.93 9.50
CA GLY A 178 -1.97 16.35 8.80
C GLY A 178 -2.59 17.58 9.46
N ARG A 179 -2.67 17.61 10.80
CA ARG A 179 -3.30 18.72 11.53
C ARG A 179 -2.52 20.02 11.35
N ILE A 180 -1.19 19.97 11.42
CA ILE A 180 -0.34 21.13 11.18
C ILE A 180 -0.42 21.59 9.72
N LEU A 181 -0.52 20.65 8.76
CA LEU A 181 -0.67 21.00 7.33
C LEU A 181 -2.01 21.69 7.08
N PHE A 182 -3.07 21.23 7.73
CA PHE A 182 -4.39 21.85 7.67
C PHE A 182 -4.35 23.29 8.20
N ILE A 183 -3.75 23.52 9.38
CA ILE A 183 -3.57 24.86 9.96
C ILE A 183 -2.77 25.77 9.01
N LYS A 184 -1.67 25.27 8.43
CA LYS A 184 -0.87 26.02 7.45
C LYS A 184 -1.70 26.43 6.24
N ILE A 185 -2.54 25.55 5.71
CA ILE A 185 -3.41 25.84 4.56
C ILE A 185 -4.42 26.93 4.91
N LEU A 186 -5.04 26.87 6.10
CA LEU A 186 -5.96 27.92 6.55
C LEU A 186 -5.29 29.29 6.68
N LEU A 187 -4.09 29.33 7.27
CA LEU A 187 -3.28 30.56 7.36
C LEU A 187 -2.93 31.10 5.97
N PHE A 188 -2.57 30.22 5.03
CA PHE A 188 -2.27 30.63 3.65
C PHE A 188 -3.50 31.16 2.91
N ILE A 189 -4.67 30.54 3.08
CA ILE A 189 -5.94 31.02 2.51
C ILE A 189 -6.28 32.40 3.05
N LEU A 190 -6.12 32.63 4.37
CA LEU A 190 -6.34 33.93 4.98
C LEU A 190 -5.40 35.00 4.41
N MET A 191 -4.11 34.66 4.25
CA MET A 191 -3.12 35.54 3.61
C MET A 191 -3.49 35.87 2.16
N LEU A 192 -4.00 34.89 1.40
CA LEU A 192 -4.42 35.07 0.01
C LEU A 192 -5.63 36.00 -0.09
N ILE A 193 -6.61 35.85 0.80
CA ILE A 193 -7.77 36.76 0.89
C ILE A 193 -7.29 38.20 1.13
N PHE A 194 -6.44 38.42 2.13
CA PHE A 194 -5.89 39.76 2.41
C PHE A 194 -5.08 40.32 1.24
N ALA A 195 -4.27 39.50 0.56
CA ALA A 195 -3.51 39.92 -0.61
C ALA A 195 -4.42 40.32 -1.78
N VAL A 196 -5.45 39.54 -2.10
CA VAL A 196 -6.42 39.85 -3.16
C VAL A 196 -7.19 41.12 -2.83
N THR A 197 -7.69 41.28 -1.59
CA THR A 197 -8.39 42.49 -1.15
C THR A 197 -7.49 43.73 -1.21
N ALA A 198 -6.22 43.61 -0.84
CA ALA A 198 -5.25 44.70 -0.91
C ALA A 198 -4.96 45.14 -2.37
N VAL A 199 -4.79 44.17 -3.28
CA VAL A 199 -4.43 44.40 -4.69
C VAL A 199 -5.60 44.91 -5.53
N THR A 200 -6.83 44.49 -5.24
CA THR A 200 -8.01 44.81 -6.07
C THR A 200 -8.77 46.00 -5.52
N PHE A 201 -9.32 45.86 -4.32
CA PHE A 201 -10.23 46.83 -3.73
C PHE A 201 -9.48 48.04 -3.14
N ILE A 202 -8.49 47.77 -2.30
CA ILE A 202 -7.77 48.84 -1.58
C ILE A 202 -6.85 49.62 -2.51
N HIS A 203 -6.10 48.95 -3.39
CA HIS A 203 -5.27 49.63 -4.38
C HIS A 203 -6.10 50.59 -5.26
N SER A 204 -7.24 50.13 -5.78
CA SER A 204 -8.12 50.95 -6.63
C SER A 204 -8.67 52.16 -5.87
N ARG A 205 -9.09 51.98 -4.61
CA ARG A 205 -9.58 53.06 -3.76
C ARG A 205 -8.49 54.06 -3.37
N MET A 206 -7.31 53.61 -2.96
CA MET A 206 -6.18 54.50 -2.64
C MET A 206 -5.73 55.30 -3.86
N LYS A 207 -5.75 54.69 -5.05
CA LYS A 207 -5.45 55.38 -6.30
C LYS A 207 -6.49 56.46 -6.60
N LYS A 208 -7.79 56.17 -6.41
CA LYS A 208 -8.87 57.14 -6.58
C LYS A 208 -8.80 58.29 -5.57
N GLU A 209 -8.53 58.01 -4.28
CA GLU A 209 -8.33 59.04 -3.26
C GLU A 209 -7.11 59.92 -3.59
N SER A 210 -5.96 59.31 -3.93
CA SER A 210 -4.75 60.04 -4.30
C SER A 210 -4.95 60.90 -5.56
N GLN A 211 -5.67 60.40 -6.56
CA GLN A 211 -6.01 61.16 -7.77
C GLN A 211 -7.01 62.28 -7.49
N ALA A 212 -8.01 62.06 -6.62
CA ALA A 212 -8.97 63.09 -6.23
C ALA A 212 -8.31 64.21 -5.40
N THR A 213 -7.39 63.86 -4.48
CA THR A 213 -6.59 64.84 -3.74
C THR A 213 -5.66 65.61 -4.67
N LYS A 214 -5.01 64.93 -5.63
CA LYS A 214 -4.15 65.59 -6.63
C LYS A 214 -4.96 66.55 -7.52
N GLN A 215 -6.17 66.15 -7.93
CA GLN A 215 -7.08 66.99 -8.73
C GLN A 215 -7.61 68.19 -7.95
N ALA A 216 -7.98 68.01 -6.67
CA ALA A 216 -8.43 69.11 -5.81
C ALA A 216 -7.35 70.18 -5.56
N ILE A 217 -6.07 69.77 -5.53
CA ILE A 217 -4.92 70.69 -5.42
C ILE A 217 -4.61 71.39 -6.76
N LEU A 218 -4.94 70.76 -7.89
CA LEU A 218 -4.80 71.36 -9.22
C LEU A 218 -5.92 72.37 -9.53
N ASP A 219 -7.15 72.08 -9.07
CA ASP A 219 -8.33 72.92 -9.30
C ASP A 219 -8.33 74.21 -8.45
N SER A 220 -7.53 74.30 -7.38
CA SER A 220 -7.44 75.49 -6.51
C SER A 220 -6.58 76.63 -7.07
N GLY A 221 -5.83 76.40 -8.16
CA GLY A 221 -5.02 77.41 -8.85
C GLY A 221 -3.83 77.99 -8.05
N GLU A 222 -3.59 77.53 -6.84
CA GLU A 222 -2.55 78.05 -5.94
C GLU A 222 -1.24 77.26 -6.11
N ILE A 223 -0.12 77.92 -6.43
CA ILE A 223 1.18 77.24 -6.55
C ILE A 223 1.70 76.92 -5.14
N THR A 224 1.78 75.63 -4.82
CA THR A 224 2.24 75.09 -3.55
C THR A 224 3.50 74.24 -3.77
N PHE A 225 4.21 73.90 -2.69
CA PHE A 225 5.40 73.05 -2.76
C PHE A 225 5.10 71.66 -3.38
N GLU A 226 3.86 71.19 -3.26
CA GLU A 226 3.44 69.85 -3.71
C GLU A 226 3.08 69.80 -5.21
N ASN A 227 2.55 70.89 -5.77
CA ASN A 227 2.24 71.00 -7.21
C ASN A 227 3.34 71.71 -8.03
N LEU A 228 4.43 72.15 -7.39
CA LEU A 228 5.58 72.80 -8.03
C LEU A 228 6.13 71.99 -9.22
N LYS A 229 6.16 70.66 -9.12
CA LYS A 229 6.62 69.75 -10.19
C LYS A 229 5.79 69.84 -11.48
N ASP A 230 4.56 70.33 -11.41
CA ASP A 230 3.70 70.48 -12.58
C ASP A 230 3.99 71.80 -13.35
N PHE A 231 4.83 72.69 -12.79
CA PHE A 231 5.37 73.93 -13.36
C PHE A 231 6.86 73.78 -13.75
N ASP A 232 7.16 72.73 -14.50
CA ASP A 232 8.52 72.31 -14.87
C ASP A 232 9.04 72.95 -16.16
N GLY A 233 8.31 73.89 -16.79
CA GLY A 233 8.71 74.54 -18.03
C GLY A 233 8.66 73.65 -19.28
N SER A 234 8.19 72.40 -19.18
CA SER A 234 8.08 71.49 -20.31
C SER A 234 6.80 71.73 -21.11
N SER A 235 6.84 71.50 -22.42
CA SER A 235 5.66 71.55 -23.31
C SER A 235 4.86 72.87 -23.25
N GLY A 236 5.55 74.01 -23.13
CA GLY A 236 4.92 75.34 -23.10
C GLY A 236 4.30 75.74 -21.77
N LYS A 237 4.49 74.95 -20.71
CA LYS A 237 4.06 75.30 -19.35
C LYS A 237 4.99 76.35 -18.71
N PRO A 238 4.52 77.10 -17.70
CA PRO A 238 5.40 77.97 -16.91
C PRO A 238 6.49 77.17 -16.18
N ALA A 239 7.67 77.77 -16.04
CA ALA A 239 8.82 77.25 -15.33
C ALA A 239 8.98 77.98 -13.99
N CYS A 240 8.67 77.33 -12.87
CA CYS A 240 8.77 77.92 -11.54
C CYS A 240 9.83 77.21 -10.69
N ILE A 241 10.55 77.94 -9.84
CA ILE A 241 11.51 77.39 -8.86
C ILE A 241 11.23 77.94 -7.47
N VAL A 242 11.64 77.20 -6.42
CA VAL A 242 11.61 77.70 -5.05
C VAL A 242 13.01 78.05 -4.57
N HIS A 243 13.15 79.21 -3.93
CA HIS A 243 14.34 79.61 -3.19
C HIS A 243 13.91 80.34 -1.91
N ASP A 244 14.40 79.88 -0.76
CA ASP A 244 14.12 80.45 0.56
C ASP A 244 12.62 80.68 0.81
N ARG A 245 11.83 79.63 0.57
CA ARG A 245 10.35 79.62 0.70
C ARG A 245 9.62 80.62 -0.20
N LYS A 246 10.27 81.17 -1.22
CA LYS A 246 9.66 82.04 -2.23
C LYS A 246 9.65 81.35 -3.58
N ILE A 247 8.53 81.43 -4.29
CA ILE A 247 8.37 80.89 -5.65
C ILE A 247 8.69 81.98 -6.65
N TYR A 248 9.59 81.66 -7.60
CA TYR A 248 10.01 82.53 -8.68
C TYR A 248 9.65 81.91 -10.03
N ASP A 249 9.05 82.71 -10.92
CA ASP A 249 8.74 82.32 -12.29
C ASP A 249 9.93 82.68 -13.20
N VAL A 250 10.66 81.65 -13.63
CA VAL A 250 11.84 81.75 -14.48
C VAL A 250 11.52 81.56 -15.97
N SER A 251 10.24 81.50 -16.36
CA SER A 251 9.80 81.22 -17.74
C SER A 251 10.38 82.19 -18.78
N GLU A 252 10.53 83.46 -18.42
CA GLU A 252 11.02 84.51 -19.31
C GLU A 252 12.56 84.59 -19.35
N SER A 253 13.26 83.81 -18.52
CA SER A 253 14.72 83.83 -18.47
C SER A 253 15.33 83.04 -19.62
N THR A 254 16.18 83.69 -20.43
CA THR A 254 16.95 83.04 -21.50
C THR A 254 17.88 81.92 -21.01
N LYS A 255 18.14 81.86 -19.70
CA LYS A 255 18.95 80.84 -19.02
C LYS A 255 18.16 79.59 -18.61
N TRP A 256 16.84 79.57 -18.81
CA TRP A 256 15.92 78.49 -18.40
C TRP A 256 15.14 77.94 -19.60
N LYS A 257 15.85 77.44 -20.63
CA LYS A 257 15.22 76.89 -21.84
C LYS A 257 14.51 75.58 -21.54
N ASN A 258 13.23 75.49 -21.91
CA ASN A 258 12.36 74.33 -21.65
C ASN A 258 12.41 73.86 -20.18
N GLY A 259 12.46 74.82 -19.25
CA GLY A 259 12.52 74.53 -17.81
C GLY A 259 13.82 73.93 -17.31
N ARG A 260 14.90 73.98 -18.09
CA ARG A 260 16.22 73.46 -17.71
C ARG A 260 17.24 74.58 -17.62
N HIS A 261 17.96 74.63 -16.51
CA HIS A 261 19.07 75.55 -16.29
C HIS A 261 20.40 74.82 -16.51
N PHE A 262 21.05 75.11 -17.65
CA PHE A 262 22.34 74.52 -18.07
C PHE A 262 22.43 72.99 -17.93
N GLY A 263 21.29 72.28 -18.10
CA GLY A 263 21.23 70.81 -17.99
C GLY A 263 21.49 70.23 -16.59
N LYS A 264 21.68 71.06 -15.55
CA LYS A 264 21.93 70.60 -14.17
C LYS A 264 20.71 70.72 -13.27
N HIS A 265 19.91 71.77 -13.43
CA HIS A 265 18.74 72.02 -12.60
C HIS A 265 17.47 72.05 -13.44
N SER A 266 16.37 71.57 -12.86
CA SER A 266 15.05 71.59 -13.48
C SER A 266 14.14 72.55 -12.74
N ALA A 267 13.31 73.27 -13.48
CA ALA A 267 12.15 73.95 -12.92
C ALA A 267 11.21 72.90 -12.31
N GLY A 268 10.35 73.35 -11.41
CA GLY A 268 9.49 72.49 -10.62
C GLY A 268 10.17 71.89 -9.37
N THR A 269 11.30 72.47 -8.93
CA THR A 269 12.05 72.00 -7.76
C THR A 269 12.46 73.14 -6.81
N ASP A 270 12.74 72.79 -5.55
CA ASP A 270 13.37 73.69 -4.57
C ASP A 270 14.89 73.69 -4.76
N LEU A 271 15.43 74.87 -5.03
CA LEU A 271 16.84 75.12 -5.33
C LEU A 271 17.52 75.94 -4.22
N THR A 272 16.90 76.05 -3.04
CA THR A 272 17.43 76.76 -1.87
C THR A 272 18.84 76.29 -1.49
N GLU A 273 19.08 74.98 -1.45
CA GLU A 273 20.42 74.45 -1.20
C GLU A 273 21.30 74.42 -2.46
N ALA A 274 20.70 74.24 -3.63
CA ALA A 274 21.42 74.12 -4.89
C ALA A 274 22.11 75.45 -5.30
N ILE A 275 21.54 76.61 -4.93
CA ILE A 275 22.12 77.92 -5.27
C ILE A 275 23.42 78.20 -4.50
N LYS A 276 23.64 77.57 -3.34
CA LYS A 276 24.88 77.76 -2.54
C LYS A 276 26.12 77.26 -3.27
N GLY A 277 25.97 76.35 -4.23
CA GLY A 277 27.04 75.82 -5.07
C GLY A 277 27.04 76.35 -6.51
N ALA A 278 26.24 77.38 -6.81
CA ALA A 278 26.14 77.96 -8.14
C ALA A 278 27.24 79.01 -8.40
N PRO A 279 27.61 79.28 -9.67
CA PRO A 279 28.59 80.33 -10.02
C PRO A 279 28.05 81.77 -9.85
N HIS A 280 26.85 81.93 -9.27
CA HIS A 280 26.16 83.19 -8.98
C HIS A 280 25.41 83.05 -7.66
N GLY A 281 25.19 84.14 -6.93
CA GLY A 281 24.40 84.13 -5.71
C GLY A 281 22.90 84.34 -5.95
N PRO A 282 22.09 84.44 -4.87
CA PRO A 282 20.65 84.62 -4.94
C PRO A 282 20.20 85.98 -5.50
N GLU A 283 21.10 86.96 -5.64
CA GLU A 283 20.84 88.27 -6.24
C GLU A 283 20.27 88.19 -7.67
N VAL A 284 20.54 87.09 -8.40
CA VAL A 284 19.96 86.89 -9.74
C VAL A 284 18.44 86.75 -9.71
N LEU A 285 17.87 86.32 -8.58
CA LEU A 285 16.43 86.14 -8.38
C LEU A 285 15.70 87.46 -8.16
N GLU A 286 16.39 88.55 -7.83
CA GLU A 286 15.80 89.90 -7.74
C GLU A 286 15.29 90.39 -9.11
N LYS A 287 15.88 89.87 -10.19
CA LYS A 287 15.50 90.18 -11.58
C LYS A 287 14.46 89.22 -12.16
N VAL A 288 13.99 88.28 -11.35
CA VAL A 288 13.02 87.25 -11.74
C VAL A 288 11.68 87.54 -11.07
N ARG A 289 10.58 87.30 -11.78
CA ARG A 289 9.23 87.57 -11.27
C ARG A 289 8.95 86.71 -10.04
N PHE A 290 8.75 87.36 -8.90
CA PHE A 290 8.23 86.74 -7.69
C PHE A 290 6.74 86.39 -7.90
N VAL A 291 6.36 85.16 -7.54
CA VAL A 291 4.98 84.66 -7.71
C VAL A 291 4.25 84.69 -6.38
N ALA A 292 4.78 84.02 -5.37
CA ALA A 292 4.17 83.88 -4.06
C ALA A 292 5.20 83.44 -3.01
N GLU A 293 4.91 83.76 -1.74
CA GLU A 293 5.61 83.20 -0.60
C GLU A 293 4.89 81.93 -0.16
N VAL A 294 5.63 80.84 0.01
CA VAL A 294 5.09 79.56 0.42
C VAL A 294 4.64 79.70 1.87
N LYS A 295 3.33 79.84 2.09
CA LYS A 295 2.75 79.75 3.44
C LYS A 295 3.10 78.37 4.00
N GLY A 296 3.89 78.36 5.06
CA GLY A 296 4.24 77.14 5.76
C GLY A 296 2.97 76.48 6.28
N VAL A 297 2.60 75.33 5.71
CA VAL A 297 1.68 74.42 6.38
C VAL A 297 2.47 73.83 7.55
N GLU A 298 2.25 74.36 8.77
CA GLU A 298 2.50 73.58 9.97
C GLU A 298 1.86 72.21 9.75
N LYS A 299 2.64 71.13 9.89
CA LYS A 299 2.16 69.75 9.75
C LYS A 299 1.05 69.48 10.78
N GLN A 300 -0.19 69.79 10.41
CA GLN A 300 -1.36 69.17 10.99
C GLN A 300 -1.20 67.66 10.76
N PRO A 301 -1.39 66.81 11.79
CA PRO A 301 -1.25 65.38 11.64
C PRO A 301 -2.22 64.91 10.56
N GLU A 302 -1.66 64.45 9.44
CA GLU A 302 -2.38 63.96 8.27
C GLU A 302 -3.48 63.00 8.75
N LYS A 303 -4.77 63.38 8.63
CA LYS A 303 -5.89 62.51 9.03
C LYS A 303 -5.89 61.30 8.09
N ILE A 304 -5.26 60.22 8.54
CA ILE A 304 -5.16 58.96 7.79
C ILE A 304 -6.58 58.48 7.46
N SER A 305 -6.93 58.44 6.16
CA SER A 305 -8.20 57.88 5.66
C SER A 305 -8.45 56.48 6.25
N GLY A 306 -9.71 56.15 6.53
CA GLY A 306 -10.09 54.84 7.06
C GLY A 306 -9.61 53.69 6.17
N ILE A 307 -9.52 53.91 4.85
CA ILE A 307 -8.99 52.94 3.88
C ILE A 307 -7.49 52.72 4.06
N ARG A 308 -6.72 53.78 4.35
CA ARG A 308 -5.27 53.69 4.61
C ARG A 308 -4.96 53.02 5.95
N LYS A 309 -5.78 53.24 6.99
CA LYS A 309 -5.69 52.48 8.26
C LYS A 309 -5.93 50.99 8.05
N PHE A 310 -6.92 50.64 7.23
CA PHE A 310 -7.24 49.25 6.91
C PHE A 310 -6.13 48.58 6.07
N PHE A 311 -5.53 49.30 5.12
CA PHE A 311 -4.34 48.83 4.38
C PHE A 311 -3.17 48.49 5.32
N ILE A 312 -2.86 49.39 6.26
CA ILE A 312 -1.78 49.19 7.24
C ILE A 312 -2.07 47.96 8.11
N PHE A 313 -3.30 47.83 8.62
CA PHE A 313 -3.71 46.66 9.40
C PHE A 313 -3.52 45.34 8.62
N MET A 314 -3.94 45.29 7.35
CA MET A 314 -3.78 44.08 6.52
C MET A 314 -2.30 43.79 6.22
N ALA A 315 -1.47 44.80 5.98
CA ALA A 315 -0.04 44.62 5.71
C ALA A 315 0.67 43.96 6.90
N TYR A 316 0.49 44.50 8.11
CA TYR A 316 1.06 43.92 9.33
C TYR A 316 0.42 42.58 9.70
N SER A 317 -0.88 42.39 9.44
CA SER A 317 -1.54 41.09 9.64
C SER A 317 -0.95 40.01 8.73
N ASN A 318 -0.66 40.34 7.46
CA ASN A 318 0.03 39.43 6.54
C ASN A 318 1.45 39.08 7.01
N MET A 319 2.17 40.04 7.61
CA MET A 319 3.47 39.79 8.23
C MET A 319 3.38 38.81 9.41
N VAL A 320 2.36 38.93 10.25
CA VAL A 320 2.14 37.97 11.35
C VAL A 320 1.75 36.59 10.81
N ILE A 321 0.86 36.52 9.82
CA ILE A 321 0.43 35.25 9.22
C ILE A 321 1.60 34.51 8.58
N ILE A 322 2.50 35.20 7.86
CA ILE A 322 3.66 34.53 7.27
C ILE A 322 4.64 34.00 8.33
N LEU A 323 4.81 34.70 9.46
CA LEU A 323 5.60 34.22 10.59
C LEU A 323 4.96 32.99 11.24
N LEU A 324 3.63 32.94 11.37
CA LEU A 324 2.91 31.75 11.84
C LEU A 324 3.05 30.56 10.88
N ILE A 325 3.03 30.81 9.56
CA ILE A 325 3.29 29.77 8.55
C ILE A 325 4.72 29.23 8.68
N ILE A 326 5.72 30.09 8.89
CA ILE A 326 7.11 29.68 9.14
C ILE A 326 7.22 28.88 10.43
N PHE A 327 6.51 29.28 11.50
CA PHE A 327 6.47 28.56 12.76
C PHE A 327 5.89 27.14 12.60
N CYS A 328 4.83 26.95 11.80
CA CYS A 328 4.31 25.62 11.45
C CYS A 328 5.40 24.74 10.79
N ILE A 329 6.23 25.32 9.92
CA ILE A 329 7.33 24.61 9.24
C ILE A 329 8.46 24.28 10.22
N ALA A 330 8.83 25.20 11.11
CA ALA A 330 9.84 24.99 12.14
C ALA A 330 9.41 23.88 13.11
N SER A 331 8.14 23.86 13.52
CA SER A 331 7.56 22.80 14.36
C SER A 331 7.66 21.41 13.71
N TRP A 332 7.50 21.30 12.38
CA TRP A 332 7.71 20.04 11.67
C TRP A 332 9.15 19.58 11.62
N ARG A 333 10.10 20.51 11.51
CA ARG A 333 11.52 20.16 11.33
C ARG A 333 12.22 19.92 12.66
N TRP A 334 11.79 20.57 13.74
CA TRP A 334 12.46 20.59 15.04
C TRP A 334 11.57 20.17 16.22
N GLY A 335 10.44 19.51 15.95
CA GLY A 335 9.63 18.90 17.02
C GLY A 335 10.47 17.98 17.91
N PHE A 336 10.22 18.01 19.22
CA PHE A 336 10.95 17.25 20.24
C PHE A 336 10.87 15.74 19.98
N ALA A 337 11.89 15.17 19.34
CA ALA A 337 12.17 13.74 19.32
C ALA A 337 13.69 13.52 19.24
N VAL A 338 14.16 12.67 20.16
CA VAL A 338 15.55 12.30 20.41
C VAL A 338 16.06 11.28 19.35
N ILE A 339 17.30 11.48 18.91
CA ILE A 339 18.14 10.65 17.99
C ILE A 339 18.64 9.41 18.80
N PRO A 340 18.85 8.17 18.27
CA PRO A 340 19.74 7.92 17.14
C PRO A 340 19.38 6.86 16.10
N GLU A 341 19.93 7.15 14.93
CA GLU A 341 20.10 6.36 13.72
C GLU A 341 21.06 5.18 14.00
N THR A 342 20.60 3.97 13.71
CA THR A 342 21.48 2.81 13.53
C THR A 342 21.03 2.14 12.24
N LEU A 343 21.69 2.51 11.13
CA LEU A 343 21.67 1.74 9.89
C LEU A 343 22.10 0.29 10.22
N SER A 344 21.14 -0.64 10.22
CA SER A 344 21.44 -2.05 10.42
C SER A 344 22.14 -2.62 9.18
N GLY A 345 23.17 -3.44 9.38
CA GLY A 345 23.92 -4.12 8.31
C GLY A 345 23.08 -5.04 7.41
N GLU A 346 21.83 -5.34 7.78
CA GLU A 346 20.89 -6.14 6.97
C GLU A 346 20.46 -5.43 5.67
N SER A 347 20.41 -4.09 5.63
CA SER A 347 20.02 -3.37 4.40
C SER A 347 21.14 -3.35 3.34
N LEU A 348 22.40 -3.34 3.79
CA LEU A 348 23.58 -3.41 2.92
C LEU A 348 23.76 -4.83 2.34
N ALA A 349 23.52 -5.85 3.16
CA ALA A 349 23.50 -7.26 2.77
C ALA A 349 22.51 -7.54 1.62
N ALA A 350 21.27 -7.06 1.74
CA ALA A 350 20.23 -7.25 0.72
C ALA A 350 20.60 -6.66 -0.65
N LYS A 351 21.26 -5.50 -0.68
CA LYS A 351 21.71 -4.85 -1.92
C LYS A 351 22.76 -5.69 -2.65
N ASN A 352 23.70 -6.28 -1.90
CA ASN A 352 24.76 -7.13 -2.45
C ASN A 352 24.20 -8.44 -3.05
N CYS A 353 23.19 -9.06 -2.43
CA CYS A 353 22.52 -10.24 -2.97
C CYS A 353 21.88 -9.95 -4.34
N ILE A 354 21.12 -8.85 -4.41
CA ILE A 354 20.36 -8.46 -5.60
C ILE A 354 21.30 -8.14 -6.77
N ASP A 355 22.34 -7.35 -6.56
CA ASP A 355 23.23 -6.92 -7.64
C ASP A 355 23.99 -8.10 -8.27
N CYS A 356 24.37 -9.09 -7.45
CA CYS A 356 25.01 -10.32 -7.91
C CYS A 356 24.02 -11.27 -8.59
N HIS A 357 22.90 -11.61 -7.93
CA HIS A 357 21.93 -12.57 -8.46
C HIS A 357 21.14 -12.05 -9.65
N LYS A 358 21.04 -10.73 -9.85
CA LYS A 358 20.51 -10.15 -11.09
C LYS A 358 21.30 -10.58 -12.33
N LYS A 359 22.61 -10.81 -12.19
CA LYS A 359 23.49 -11.26 -13.28
C LYS A 359 23.58 -12.78 -13.36
N LEU A 360 23.78 -13.44 -12.22
CA LEU A 360 24.04 -14.88 -12.17
C LEU A 360 22.76 -15.74 -12.24
N ASN A 361 21.64 -15.22 -11.73
CA ASN A 361 20.36 -15.94 -11.64
C ASN A 361 19.20 -15.05 -12.08
N PRO A 362 19.17 -14.60 -13.36
CA PRO A 362 18.24 -13.59 -13.82
C PRO A 362 16.77 -14.01 -13.70
N GLY A 363 16.45 -15.30 -13.85
CA GLY A 363 15.09 -15.82 -13.66
C GLY A 363 14.60 -15.69 -12.21
N VAL A 364 15.40 -16.13 -11.24
CA VAL A 364 15.10 -16.00 -9.81
C VAL A 364 14.93 -14.53 -9.42
N TYR A 365 15.82 -13.67 -9.89
CA TYR A 365 15.72 -12.22 -9.66
C TYR A 365 14.44 -11.64 -10.28
N ALA A 366 14.10 -12.02 -11.51
CA ALA A 366 12.92 -11.52 -12.21
C ALA A 366 11.61 -11.93 -11.51
N ASP A 367 11.52 -13.18 -11.03
CA ASP A 367 10.38 -13.68 -10.27
C ASP A 367 10.23 -12.95 -8.93
N TRP A 368 11.32 -12.87 -8.16
CA TRP A 368 11.33 -12.16 -6.89
C TRP A 368 10.94 -10.69 -7.10
N LYS A 369 11.54 -10.01 -8.08
CA LYS A 369 11.25 -8.59 -8.37
C LYS A 369 9.77 -8.34 -8.69
N GLN A 370 9.09 -9.31 -9.30
CA GLN A 370 7.66 -9.24 -9.64
C GLN A 370 6.75 -9.74 -8.50
N SER A 371 7.32 -10.26 -7.42
CA SER A 371 6.55 -10.75 -6.27
C SER A 371 6.03 -9.61 -5.38
N LEU A 372 4.96 -9.91 -4.64
CA LEU A 372 4.49 -9.04 -3.56
C LEU A 372 5.56 -8.85 -2.48
N HIS A 373 6.36 -9.89 -2.22
CA HIS A 373 7.47 -9.86 -1.26
C HIS A 373 8.48 -8.75 -1.58
N ALA A 374 8.92 -8.61 -2.84
CA ALA A 374 9.79 -7.49 -3.24
C ALA A 374 9.09 -6.13 -3.06
N GLY A 375 7.80 -6.03 -3.41
CA GLY A 375 7.01 -4.81 -3.25
C GLY A 375 6.89 -4.33 -1.80
N VAL A 376 6.89 -5.27 -0.84
CA VAL A 376 6.84 -4.97 0.60
C VAL A 376 8.22 -5.01 1.29
N GLY A 377 9.30 -5.17 0.51
CA GLY A 377 10.68 -5.12 1.01
C GLY A 377 11.14 -6.38 1.74
N VAL A 378 10.57 -7.55 1.43
CA VAL A 378 11.14 -8.86 1.78
C VAL A 378 12.19 -9.21 0.74
N ASP A 379 13.46 -9.08 1.12
CA ASP A 379 14.63 -9.35 0.27
C ASP A 379 15.11 -10.81 0.37
N CYS A 380 16.13 -11.15 -0.42
CA CYS A 380 16.70 -12.49 -0.48
C CYS A 380 17.21 -12.94 0.90
N TYR A 381 17.91 -12.06 1.63
CA TYR A 381 18.55 -12.42 2.88
C TYR A 381 17.53 -12.67 3.99
N LYS A 382 16.41 -11.93 4.01
CA LYS A 382 15.33 -12.17 4.98
C LYS A 382 14.76 -13.59 4.94
N CYS A 383 14.70 -14.21 3.76
CA CYS A 383 14.24 -15.60 3.64
C CYS A 383 15.39 -16.61 3.74
N HIS A 384 16.54 -16.31 3.14
CA HIS A 384 17.64 -17.26 3.02
C HIS A 384 18.65 -17.20 4.17
N LYS A 385 18.48 -16.32 5.17
CA LYS A 385 19.39 -16.23 6.32
C LYS A 385 19.49 -17.58 7.03
N ALA A 386 20.70 -18.10 7.13
CA ALA A 386 21.00 -19.27 7.93
C ALA A 386 21.23 -18.84 9.38
N ALA A 387 20.18 -18.91 10.20
CA ALA A 387 20.22 -18.57 11.62
C ALA A 387 19.54 -19.64 12.47
N GLY A 388 19.84 -19.67 13.78
CA GLY A 388 19.27 -20.64 14.72
C GLY A 388 19.57 -22.08 14.29
N GLU A 389 18.52 -22.91 14.23
CA GLU A 389 18.59 -24.32 13.81
C GLU A 389 19.07 -24.50 12.36
N LEU A 390 18.95 -23.47 11.51
CA LEU A 390 19.44 -23.50 10.13
C LEU A 390 20.90 -23.05 9.98
N SER A 391 21.57 -22.65 11.06
CA SER A 391 22.98 -22.24 11.01
C SER A 391 23.93 -23.39 10.61
N SER A 392 23.62 -24.61 11.03
CA SER A 392 24.38 -25.84 10.70
C SER A 392 24.30 -26.21 9.21
N VAL A 393 23.31 -25.69 8.49
CA VAL A 393 23.07 -25.93 7.06
C VAL A 393 23.42 -24.71 6.21
N ALA A 394 24.21 -23.77 6.75
CA ALA A 394 24.72 -22.64 6.00
C ALA A 394 25.58 -23.10 4.81
N SER A 395 25.35 -22.49 3.66
CA SER A 395 26.02 -22.83 2.41
C SER A 395 27.51 -22.47 2.45
N SER A 396 28.37 -23.46 2.62
CA SER A 396 29.82 -23.27 2.59
C SER A 396 30.32 -22.74 1.24
N SER A 397 29.62 -23.03 0.14
CA SER A 397 29.94 -22.49 -1.19
C SER A 397 29.64 -20.99 -1.28
N HIS A 398 28.52 -20.53 -0.71
CA HIS A 398 28.22 -19.10 -0.64
C HIS A 398 29.24 -18.33 0.20
N MET A 399 29.72 -18.94 1.29
CA MET A 399 30.71 -18.33 2.18
C MET A 399 32.03 -17.96 1.49
N LYS A 400 32.33 -18.53 0.31
CA LYS A 400 33.48 -18.14 -0.53
C LYS A 400 33.32 -16.77 -1.20
N HIS A 401 32.09 -16.29 -1.35
CA HIS A 401 31.75 -15.05 -2.06
C HIS A 401 31.24 -13.95 -1.14
N SER A 402 30.71 -14.30 0.02
CA SER A 402 30.10 -13.38 0.98
C SER A 402 30.22 -13.96 2.39
N SER A 403 30.49 -13.13 3.38
CA SER A 403 30.55 -13.54 4.79
C SER A 403 29.17 -13.73 5.43
N LEU A 404 28.09 -13.47 4.70
CA LEU A 404 26.73 -13.61 5.19
C LEU A 404 26.28 -15.08 5.13
N PRO A 405 25.90 -15.70 6.25
CA PRO A 405 25.46 -17.08 6.25
C PRO A 405 24.06 -17.19 5.62
N VAL A 406 23.97 -17.97 4.55
CA VAL A 406 22.71 -18.23 3.84
C VAL A 406 22.46 -19.73 3.67
N THR A 407 21.20 -20.12 3.52
CA THR A 407 20.76 -21.49 3.30
C THR A 407 19.82 -21.56 2.09
N ALA A 408 19.88 -22.68 1.37
CA ALA A 408 18.90 -22.99 0.32
C ALA A 408 17.55 -23.46 0.90
N PHE A 409 17.53 -23.84 2.18
CA PHE A 409 16.34 -24.33 2.88
C PHE A 409 15.56 -23.16 3.46
N VAL A 410 14.44 -22.83 2.82
CA VAL A 410 13.42 -21.95 3.40
C VAL A 410 12.27 -22.82 3.87
N SER A 411 12.01 -22.80 5.17
CA SER A 411 11.05 -23.68 5.83
C SER A 411 9.77 -22.93 6.24
N PRO A 412 8.70 -23.65 6.61
CA PRO A 412 7.55 -23.05 7.25
C PRO A 412 7.88 -22.20 8.49
N LYS A 413 8.91 -22.55 9.28
CA LYS A 413 9.33 -21.71 10.41
C LYS A 413 9.80 -20.33 9.94
N THR A 414 10.59 -20.24 8.87
CA THR A 414 10.98 -18.95 8.28
C THR A 414 9.76 -18.15 7.83
N CYS A 415 8.79 -18.80 7.18
CA CYS A 415 7.55 -18.13 6.76
C CYS A 415 6.73 -17.63 7.96
N SER A 416 6.76 -18.35 9.08
CA SER A 416 5.96 -18.05 10.28
C SER A 416 6.33 -16.71 10.95
N GLU A 417 7.54 -16.19 10.72
CA GLU A 417 7.94 -14.86 11.19
C GLU A 417 7.01 -13.76 10.65
N CYS A 418 6.43 -13.96 9.46
CA CYS A 418 5.50 -13.03 8.83
C CYS A 418 4.07 -13.59 8.65
N HIS A 419 3.91 -14.91 8.59
CA HIS A 419 2.67 -15.63 8.29
C HIS A 419 2.33 -16.68 9.36
N PRO A 420 2.29 -16.33 10.66
CA PRO A 420 2.18 -17.31 11.74
C PRO A 420 0.84 -18.09 11.72
N LYS A 421 -0.24 -17.44 11.25
CA LYS A 421 -1.55 -18.06 11.12
C LYS A 421 -1.55 -19.15 10.06
N GLU A 422 -1.14 -18.82 8.84
CA GLU A 422 -1.11 -19.74 7.72
C GLU A 422 -0.20 -20.94 8.01
N THR A 423 0.94 -20.74 8.65
CA THR A 423 1.84 -21.83 9.05
C THR A 423 1.25 -22.73 10.14
N ALA A 424 0.51 -22.16 11.11
CA ALA A 424 -0.12 -22.93 12.17
C ALA A 424 -1.32 -23.76 11.68
N GLU A 425 -2.06 -23.25 10.68
CA GLU A 425 -3.10 -23.99 9.97
C GLU A 425 -2.47 -25.12 9.14
N TYR A 426 -1.45 -24.81 8.33
CA TYR A 426 -0.79 -25.81 7.49
C TYR A 426 -0.18 -26.96 8.30
N ALA A 427 0.48 -26.68 9.43
CA ALA A 427 1.11 -27.70 10.26
C ALA A 427 0.12 -28.75 10.82
N LYS A 428 -1.17 -28.40 10.97
CA LYS A 428 -2.22 -29.32 11.41
C LYS A 428 -2.75 -30.21 10.27
N SER A 429 -2.50 -29.80 9.04
CA SER A 429 -3.11 -30.41 7.86
C SER A 429 -2.54 -31.78 7.55
N LYS A 430 -3.34 -32.59 6.84
CA LYS A 430 -2.84 -33.83 6.21
C LYS A 430 -1.68 -33.60 5.25
N HIS A 431 -1.62 -32.44 4.58
CA HIS A 431 -0.51 -32.10 3.68
C HIS A 431 0.83 -32.06 4.43
N ALA A 432 0.92 -31.32 5.54
CA ALA A 432 2.15 -31.26 6.34
C ALA A 432 2.56 -32.64 6.89
N ASN A 433 1.60 -33.53 7.14
CA ASN A 433 1.81 -34.84 7.74
C ASN A 433 1.80 -35.99 6.71
N THR A 434 1.78 -35.68 5.41
CA THR A 434 1.51 -36.72 4.40
C THR A 434 2.61 -37.77 4.29
N ILE A 435 3.87 -37.40 4.57
CA ILE A 435 4.98 -38.36 4.56
C ILE A 435 4.77 -39.47 5.60
N GLU A 436 4.30 -39.10 6.80
CA GLU A 436 3.97 -40.06 7.86
C GLU A 436 2.73 -40.88 7.50
N ILE A 437 1.69 -40.24 6.96
CA ILE A 437 0.44 -40.90 6.57
C ILE A 437 0.69 -41.95 5.50
N MET A 438 1.43 -41.60 4.46
CA MET A 438 1.78 -42.47 3.35
C MET A 438 2.45 -43.75 3.85
N TRP A 439 3.49 -43.62 4.69
CA TRP A 439 4.17 -44.78 5.29
C TRP A 439 3.31 -45.62 6.23
N LYS A 440 2.17 -45.10 6.73
CA LYS A 440 1.23 -45.88 7.57
C LYS A 440 0.17 -46.65 6.77
N ILE A 441 -0.15 -46.22 5.55
CA ILE A 441 -1.28 -46.78 4.79
C ILE A 441 -0.86 -47.49 3.51
N ASP A 442 0.26 -47.09 2.93
CA ASP A 442 0.69 -47.56 1.63
C ASP A 442 1.49 -48.86 1.78
N LYS A 443 0.84 -49.97 1.45
CA LYS A 443 1.46 -51.30 1.50
C LYS A 443 2.57 -51.47 0.46
N TRP A 444 2.52 -50.76 -0.68
CA TRP A 444 3.58 -50.80 -1.69
C TRP A 444 4.89 -50.32 -1.07
N LEU A 445 4.83 -49.20 -0.35
CA LEU A 445 5.97 -48.64 0.36
C LEU A 445 6.39 -49.51 1.56
N GLN A 446 5.44 -49.92 2.40
CA GLN A 446 5.73 -50.71 3.60
C GLN A 446 6.37 -52.06 3.33
N LEU A 447 6.10 -52.65 2.17
CA LEU A 447 6.60 -53.98 1.78
C LEU A 447 7.77 -53.91 0.80
N GLY A 448 8.31 -52.72 0.54
CA GLY A 448 9.48 -52.54 -0.30
C GLY A 448 9.24 -52.94 -1.75
N MET A 449 8.00 -52.81 -2.22
CA MET A 449 7.65 -53.14 -3.60
C MET A 449 8.19 -52.10 -4.61
N ASN A 450 8.87 -51.07 -4.13
CA ASN A 450 9.61 -50.11 -4.92
C ASN A 450 11.02 -49.88 -4.36
N ASN A 451 11.91 -49.33 -5.19
CA ASN A 451 13.27 -48.97 -4.80
C ASN A 451 13.41 -47.46 -4.51
N GLU A 452 14.57 -47.07 -3.97
CA GLU A 452 14.88 -45.67 -3.69
C GLU A 452 14.77 -44.74 -4.91
N VAL A 453 15.12 -45.20 -6.11
CA VAL A 453 15.01 -44.39 -7.34
C VAL A 453 13.55 -44.11 -7.68
N GLU A 454 12.69 -45.13 -7.64
CA GLU A 454 11.25 -45.03 -7.89
C GLU A 454 10.55 -44.13 -6.87
N ARG A 455 10.92 -44.23 -5.59
CA ARG A 455 10.38 -43.36 -4.54
C ARG A 455 10.81 -41.91 -4.71
N ASN A 456 12.08 -41.66 -5.04
CA ASN A 456 12.62 -40.32 -5.23
C ASN A 456 12.07 -39.64 -6.49
N SER A 457 11.81 -40.40 -7.57
CA SER A 457 11.31 -39.87 -8.83
C SER A 457 9.79 -39.65 -8.86
N GLY A 458 9.02 -40.45 -8.12
CA GLY A 458 7.56 -40.37 -8.07
C GLY A 458 7.03 -39.88 -6.73
N CYS A 459 6.96 -40.77 -5.74
CA CYS A 459 6.24 -40.58 -4.48
C CYS A 459 6.67 -39.31 -3.73
N TYR A 460 7.99 -39.14 -3.53
CA TYR A 460 8.50 -38.05 -2.70
C TYR A 460 8.40 -36.69 -3.37
N VAL A 461 8.24 -36.61 -4.70
CA VAL A 461 8.00 -35.34 -5.39
C VAL A 461 6.72 -34.67 -4.87
N CYS A 462 5.67 -35.48 -4.63
CA CYS A 462 4.38 -35.03 -4.10
C CYS A 462 4.35 -35.03 -2.56
N HIS A 463 4.75 -36.14 -1.93
CA HIS A 463 4.60 -36.33 -0.48
C HIS A 463 5.71 -35.68 0.36
N GLY A 464 6.88 -35.51 -0.23
CA GLY A 464 8.04 -34.91 0.41
C GLY A 464 9.10 -35.92 0.85
N THR A 465 10.30 -35.40 1.12
CA THR A 465 11.45 -36.15 1.64
C THR A 465 11.72 -35.76 3.10
N VAL A 466 12.51 -36.60 3.79
CA VAL A 466 13.24 -36.16 4.99
C VAL A 466 14.54 -35.52 4.54
N VAL A 467 14.66 -34.20 4.68
CA VAL A 467 15.86 -33.45 4.29
C VAL A 467 16.93 -33.66 5.36
N ASP A 468 17.69 -34.73 5.20
CA ASP A 468 18.87 -35.03 6.00
C ASP A 468 20.11 -34.32 5.46
N ILE A 469 21.04 -33.96 6.34
CA ILE A 469 22.25 -33.21 6.04
C ILE A 469 23.47 -34.04 6.48
N LYS A 470 24.30 -34.40 5.51
CA LYS A 470 25.55 -35.14 5.70
C LYS A 470 26.70 -34.29 5.20
N ASP A 471 27.72 -34.09 6.04
CA ASP A 471 28.91 -33.29 5.71
C ASP A 471 28.60 -31.88 5.17
N GLY A 472 27.58 -31.22 5.75
CA GLY A 472 27.15 -29.88 5.35
C GLY A 472 26.41 -29.79 4.01
N LYS A 473 26.03 -30.93 3.42
CA LYS A 473 25.22 -31.02 2.20
C LYS A 473 23.98 -31.88 2.42
N PRO A 474 22.87 -31.61 1.73
CA PRO A 474 21.74 -32.53 1.74
C PRO A 474 22.17 -33.91 1.21
N ALA A 475 21.69 -34.96 1.88
CA ALA A 475 21.90 -36.33 1.45
C ALA A 475 21.33 -36.55 0.03
N GLU A 476 21.95 -37.45 -0.73
CA GLU A 476 21.47 -37.79 -2.08
C GLU A 476 20.00 -38.25 -2.03
N GLY A 477 19.20 -37.78 -2.99
CA GLY A 477 17.76 -38.03 -3.04
C GLY A 477 16.91 -37.22 -2.05
N SER A 478 17.48 -36.55 -1.04
CA SER A 478 16.70 -35.75 -0.08
C SER A 478 16.33 -34.35 -0.59
N TRP A 479 17.07 -33.83 -1.58
CA TRP A 479 16.92 -32.50 -2.17
C TRP A 479 17.33 -32.49 -3.64
N PRO A 480 16.70 -31.69 -4.54
CA PRO A 480 15.62 -30.73 -4.32
C PRO A 480 14.26 -31.39 -4.09
N ASN A 481 13.46 -30.83 -3.19
CA ASN A 481 12.13 -31.36 -2.90
C ASN A 481 11.12 -30.25 -2.55
N VAL A 482 9.91 -30.35 -3.10
CA VAL A 482 8.78 -29.45 -2.83
C VAL A 482 7.53 -30.18 -2.37
N GLY A 483 7.65 -31.45 -1.98
CA GLY A 483 6.52 -32.24 -1.55
C GLY A 483 5.88 -31.65 -0.30
N VAL A 484 4.56 -31.77 -0.20
CA VAL A 484 3.76 -31.03 0.78
C VAL A 484 4.04 -31.44 2.24
N GLY A 485 4.58 -32.65 2.46
CA GLY A 485 4.96 -33.16 3.78
C GLY A 485 6.46 -33.20 4.03
N ARG A 486 7.28 -32.46 3.27
CA ARG A 486 8.74 -32.43 3.43
C ARG A 486 9.14 -32.13 4.89
N LYS A 487 9.96 -32.98 5.50
CA LYS A 487 10.56 -32.71 6.81
C LYS A 487 11.83 -31.90 6.65
N ASN A 488 11.85 -30.68 7.17
CA ASN A 488 12.93 -29.72 7.02
C ASN A 488 14.05 -29.94 8.06
N PRO A 489 15.28 -29.43 7.82
CA PRO A 489 16.39 -29.54 8.78
C PRO A 489 16.12 -28.91 10.14
N ASP A 490 15.24 -27.90 10.21
CA ASP A 490 14.78 -27.28 11.46
C ASP A 490 13.61 -28.04 12.12
N GLY A 491 13.32 -29.27 11.66
CA GLY A 491 12.25 -30.11 12.17
C GLY A 491 10.83 -29.67 11.80
N SER A 492 10.65 -28.55 11.10
CA SER A 492 9.33 -28.14 10.64
C SER A 492 8.83 -29.01 9.48
N LEU A 493 7.52 -29.22 9.43
CA LEU A 493 6.89 -30.05 8.41
C LEU A 493 6.26 -29.18 7.32
N GLY A 494 6.60 -29.49 6.09
CA GLY A 494 5.97 -28.96 4.89
C GLY A 494 6.86 -28.14 3.97
N SER A 495 6.29 -27.85 2.80
CA SER A 495 6.85 -26.93 1.81
C SER A 495 5.82 -25.86 1.46
N CYS A 496 6.05 -24.62 1.92
CA CYS A 496 5.18 -23.48 1.56
C CYS A 496 5.32 -23.05 0.09
N SER A 497 6.08 -23.76 -0.73
CA SER A 497 6.27 -23.44 -2.15
C SER A 497 5.62 -24.44 -3.11
N SER A 498 4.80 -25.36 -2.60
CA SER A 498 4.13 -26.38 -3.41
C SER A 498 2.99 -25.80 -4.27
N CYS A 499 2.21 -24.85 -3.73
CA CYS A 499 1.03 -24.29 -4.43
C CYS A 499 1.27 -22.89 -5.02
N HIS A 500 2.04 -22.05 -4.32
CA HIS A 500 2.44 -20.73 -4.81
C HIS A 500 3.97 -20.68 -4.87
N THR A 501 4.50 -21.03 -6.04
CA THR A 501 5.89 -21.41 -6.22
C THR A 501 6.85 -20.25 -5.99
N ARG A 502 8.06 -20.61 -5.58
CA ARG A 502 9.19 -19.68 -5.50
C ARG A 502 9.61 -19.28 -6.93
N HIS A 503 10.05 -18.05 -7.19
CA HIS A 503 10.25 -16.95 -6.25
C HIS A 503 9.17 -15.86 -6.36
N ARG A 504 8.07 -16.16 -7.06
CA ARG A 504 6.97 -15.22 -7.28
C ARG A 504 5.95 -15.23 -6.13
N PHE A 505 5.72 -16.38 -5.50
CA PHE A 505 4.81 -16.58 -4.36
C PHE A 505 3.41 -16.00 -4.63
N SER A 506 2.86 -16.30 -5.80
CA SER A 506 1.62 -15.70 -6.28
C SER A 506 0.38 -16.37 -5.68
N VAL A 507 -0.47 -15.59 -4.99
CA VAL A 507 -1.78 -16.10 -4.53
C VAL A 507 -2.70 -16.46 -5.70
N ALA A 508 -2.55 -15.78 -6.85
CA ALA A 508 -3.30 -16.10 -8.05
C ALA A 508 -2.94 -17.49 -8.59
N GLU A 509 -1.65 -17.86 -8.52
CA GLU A 509 -1.17 -19.20 -8.89
C GLU A 509 -1.75 -20.26 -7.94
N ALA A 510 -1.67 -20.04 -6.63
CA ALA A 510 -2.26 -20.95 -5.64
C ALA A 510 -3.78 -21.14 -5.75
N ARG A 511 -4.49 -20.19 -6.36
CA ARG A 511 -5.94 -20.27 -6.58
C ARG A 511 -6.31 -21.06 -7.83
N LYS A 512 -5.35 -21.28 -8.73
CA LYS A 512 -5.57 -21.94 -10.01
C LYS A 512 -5.48 -23.47 -9.86
N PRO A 513 -6.36 -24.24 -10.51
CA PRO A 513 -6.35 -25.72 -10.47
C PRO A 513 -5.01 -26.35 -10.83
N GLU A 514 -4.24 -25.73 -11.73
CA GLU A 514 -2.95 -26.20 -12.21
C GLU A 514 -1.90 -26.30 -11.08
N ALA A 515 -2.03 -25.48 -10.02
CA ALA A 515 -1.16 -25.59 -8.84
C ALA A 515 -1.42 -26.87 -8.02
N CYS A 516 -2.61 -27.47 -8.14
CA CYS A 516 -2.95 -28.73 -7.49
C CYS A 516 -2.63 -29.93 -8.39
N GLY A 517 -2.76 -29.75 -9.72
CA GLY A 517 -2.67 -30.81 -10.73
C GLY A 517 -1.31 -31.49 -10.87
N GLN A 518 -0.24 -30.97 -10.24
CA GLN A 518 1.04 -31.68 -10.17
C GLN A 518 0.94 -32.96 -9.30
N CYS A 519 0.10 -32.95 -8.25
CA CYS A 519 0.02 -34.03 -7.26
C CYS A 519 -1.35 -34.71 -7.23
N HIS A 520 -2.42 -33.97 -7.53
CA HIS A 520 -3.80 -34.45 -7.51
C HIS A 520 -4.25 -34.88 -8.90
N LEU A 521 -3.67 -35.97 -9.39
CA LEU A 521 -3.84 -36.51 -10.72
C LEU A 521 -3.70 -38.03 -10.72
N GLY A 522 -3.92 -38.65 -11.88
CA GLY A 522 -3.54 -40.03 -12.12
C GLY A 522 -4.54 -41.04 -11.56
N PRO A 523 -4.17 -42.32 -11.51
CA PRO A 523 -5.14 -43.40 -11.45
C PRO A 523 -5.86 -43.52 -10.10
N ASP A 524 -5.20 -43.17 -9.01
CA ASP A 524 -5.69 -43.40 -7.66
C ASP A 524 -6.41 -42.18 -7.06
N HIS A 525 -6.09 -40.98 -7.54
CA HIS A 525 -6.77 -39.76 -7.13
C HIS A 525 -6.77 -38.72 -8.26
N PRO A 526 -7.59 -38.90 -9.31
CA PRO A 526 -7.57 -38.08 -10.53
C PRO A 526 -8.23 -36.70 -10.37
N GLN A 527 -8.07 -35.98 -9.26
CA GLN A 527 -8.92 -34.82 -9.00
C GLN A 527 -8.79 -33.71 -10.05
N ILE A 528 -7.64 -33.52 -10.70
CA ILE A 528 -7.52 -32.54 -11.78
C ILE A 528 -8.28 -32.98 -13.04
N GLU A 529 -8.27 -34.26 -13.39
CA GLU A 529 -9.03 -34.81 -14.50
C GLU A 529 -10.54 -34.72 -14.23
N LEU A 530 -10.97 -35.09 -13.01
CA LEU A 530 -12.35 -34.95 -12.55
C LEU A 530 -12.82 -33.48 -12.65
N TYR A 531 -11.98 -32.55 -12.19
CA TYR A 531 -12.29 -31.13 -12.23
C TYR A 531 -12.47 -30.64 -13.67
N ASN A 532 -11.52 -30.98 -14.54
CA ASN A 532 -11.52 -30.56 -15.94
C ASN A 532 -12.70 -31.12 -16.74
N GLU A 533 -13.13 -32.35 -16.44
CA GLU A 533 -14.32 -32.96 -17.05
C GLU A 533 -15.62 -32.26 -16.59
N SER A 534 -15.68 -31.87 -15.31
CA SER A 534 -16.87 -31.25 -14.73
C SER A 534 -17.24 -29.93 -15.41
N LYS A 535 -18.51 -29.51 -15.27
CA LYS A 535 -18.92 -28.16 -15.72
C LYS A 535 -18.19 -27.03 -15.00
N HIS A 536 -17.69 -27.26 -13.78
CA HIS A 536 -16.87 -26.26 -13.10
C HIS A 536 -15.54 -26.02 -13.84
N GLY A 537 -14.82 -27.08 -14.20
CA GLY A 537 -13.59 -26.99 -14.97
C GLY A 537 -13.81 -26.49 -16.39
N ALA A 538 -14.89 -26.92 -17.06
CA ALA A 538 -15.23 -26.42 -18.38
C ALA A 538 -15.45 -24.90 -18.42
N ILE A 539 -16.16 -24.35 -17.43
CA ILE A 539 -16.36 -22.90 -17.31
C ILE A 539 -15.05 -22.20 -16.93
N TYR A 540 -14.26 -22.77 -16.02
CA TYR A 540 -12.92 -22.25 -15.71
C TYR A 540 -12.06 -22.13 -16.97
N ASN A 541 -11.93 -23.20 -17.75
CA ASN A 541 -11.12 -23.21 -18.97
C ASN A 541 -11.61 -22.19 -20.02
N ALA A 542 -12.91 -21.91 -20.05
CA ALA A 542 -13.50 -20.95 -20.97
C ALA A 542 -13.36 -19.48 -20.52
N GLU A 543 -13.37 -19.20 -19.22
CA GLU A 543 -13.58 -17.84 -18.69
C GLU A 543 -12.47 -17.33 -17.75
N ALA A 544 -11.54 -18.20 -17.32
CA ALA A 544 -10.54 -17.87 -16.29
C ALA A 544 -9.66 -16.66 -16.60
N THR A 545 -9.48 -16.30 -17.88
CA THR A 545 -8.72 -15.10 -18.30
C THR A 545 -9.40 -13.81 -17.88
N GLU A 546 -10.73 -13.82 -17.78
CA GLU A 546 -11.55 -12.65 -17.44
C GLU A 546 -11.76 -12.48 -15.92
N TRP A 547 -11.34 -13.47 -15.13
CA TRP A 547 -11.56 -13.48 -13.69
C TRP A 547 -10.53 -12.64 -12.93
N LYS A 548 -10.96 -12.10 -11.79
CA LYS A 548 -10.10 -11.33 -10.89
C LYS A 548 -9.43 -12.24 -9.87
N TRP A 549 -8.26 -12.77 -10.19
CA TRP A 549 -7.51 -13.72 -9.35
C TRP A 549 -6.94 -13.13 -8.05
N VAL A 550 -6.76 -11.81 -8.01
CA VAL A 550 -6.23 -11.07 -6.85
C VAL A 550 -7.20 -9.96 -6.49
N THR A 551 -7.65 -9.96 -5.25
CA THR A 551 -8.64 -9.00 -4.74
C THR A 551 -8.03 -8.15 -3.64
N ASP A 552 -8.51 -6.91 -3.55
CA ASP A 552 -7.99 -5.91 -2.64
C ASP A 552 -8.31 -6.27 -1.17
N ASP A 553 -9.53 -6.74 -0.93
CA ASP A 553 -9.98 -7.21 0.39
C ASP A 553 -9.48 -8.62 0.75
N GLY A 554 -8.72 -9.26 -0.14
CA GLY A 554 -8.22 -10.62 0.00
C GLY A 554 -9.30 -11.71 -0.07
N LYS A 555 -10.59 -11.35 -0.16
CA LYS A 555 -11.71 -12.29 -0.33
C LYS A 555 -11.88 -12.55 -1.82
N TRP A 556 -11.95 -13.80 -2.22
CA TRP A 556 -12.16 -14.17 -3.61
C TRP A 556 -13.49 -14.88 -3.66
N LEU A 557 -14.52 -14.22 -4.20
CA LEU A 557 -15.92 -14.61 -4.03
C LEU A 557 -16.59 -14.92 -5.37
N ALA A 558 -17.46 -15.93 -5.35
CA ALA A 558 -18.23 -16.31 -6.53
C ALA A 558 -19.21 -15.20 -6.95
N GLY A 559 -19.44 -15.06 -8.25
CA GLY A 559 -20.29 -14.03 -8.85
C GLY A 559 -19.68 -12.62 -8.87
N ARG A 560 -18.73 -12.32 -7.99
CA ARG A 560 -17.99 -11.05 -7.96
C ARG A 560 -16.65 -11.14 -8.68
N ASP A 561 -15.87 -12.16 -8.37
CA ASP A 561 -14.47 -12.28 -8.82
C ASP A 561 -14.24 -13.47 -9.76
N PHE A 562 -15.09 -14.49 -9.70
CA PHE A 562 -15.09 -15.67 -10.56
C PHE A 562 -16.51 -16.23 -10.72
N ARG A 563 -16.76 -16.99 -11.80
CA ARG A 563 -18.07 -17.61 -12.07
C ARG A 563 -18.16 -19.06 -11.60
N ALA A 564 -17.10 -19.85 -11.79
CA ALA A 564 -17.06 -21.26 -11.41
C ALA A 564 -15.98 -21.54 -10.35
N PRO A 565 -16.22 -22.45 -9.40
CA PRO A 565 -15.26 -22.74 -8.35
C PRO A 565 -14.01 -23.43 -8.92
N THR A 566 -12.89 -23.27 -8.21
CA THR A 566 -11.65 -24.02 -8.41
C THR A 566 -11.39 -24.94 -7.21
N CYS A 567 -10.32 -25.73 -7.27
CA CYS A 567 -9.83 -26.52 -6.14
C CYS A 567 -9.66 -25.65 -4.87
N SER A 568 -9.03 -24.48 -5.02
CA SER A 568 -8.84 -23.54 -3.92
C SER A 568 -10.16 -22.96 -3.41
N THR A 569 -11.12 -22.65 -4.29
CA THR A 569 -12.45 -22.15 -3.88
C THR A 569 -13.11 -23.11 -2.90
N CYS A 570 -13.13 -24.40 -3.23
CA CYS A 570 -13.77 -25.43 -2.44
C CYS A 570 -13.01 -25.73 -1.13
N HIS A 571 -11.69 -25.88 -1.21
CA HIS A 571 -10.92 -26.47 -0.11
C HIS A 571 -10.17 -25.48 0.78
N MET A 572 -9.89 -24.24 0.33
CA MET A 572 -8.97 -23.34 1.06
C MET A 572 -9.45 -21.90 1.17
N SER A 573 -9.99 -21.34 0.09
CA SER A 573 -10.39 -19.93 -0.01
C SER A 573 -11.64 -19.64 0.84
N ALA A 574 -11.78 -18.40 1.27
CA ALA A 574 -12.95 -17.97 2.03
C ALA A 574 -14.24 -18.05 1.18
N ALA A 575 -15.35 -18.35 1.83
CA ALA A 575 -16.70 -18.28 1.28
C ALA A 575 -17.62 -17.53 2.27
N GLN A 576 -18.87 -17.29 1.90
CA GLN A 576 -19.83 -16.68 2.82
C GLN A 576 -19.98 -17.55 4.08
N GLY A 577 -19.66 -16.99 5.26
CA GLY A 577 -19.70 -17.72 6.53
C GLY A 577 -18.56 -18.72 6.75
N VAL A 578 -17.61 -18.86 5.81
CA VAL A 578 -16.49 -19.80 5.91
C VAL A 578 -15.16 -19.05 5.74
N SER A 579 -14.30 -19.13 6.74
CA SER A 579 -12.98 -18.50 6.69
C SER A 579 -12.03 -19.24 5.74
N ARG A 580 -11.06 -18.49 5.18
CA ARG A 580 -9.91 -19.11 4.51
C ARG A 580 -9.09 -19.91 5.52
N SER A 581 -8.52 -21.05 5.10
CA SER A 581 -7.66 -21.89 5.93
C SER A 581 -6.57 -22.55 5.07
N HIS A 582 -5.38 -22.75 5.64
CA HIS A 582 -4.35 -23.63 5.09
C HIS A 582 -4.44 -25.07 5.64
N ASP A 583 -5.40 -25.37 6.51
CA ASP A 583 -5.70 -26.73 6.93
C ASP A 583 -6.66 -27.40 5.95
N VAL A 584 -6.10 -28.12 4.97
CA VAL A 584 -6.88 -28.86 3.97
C VAL A 584 -7.60 -30.11 4.53
N THR A 585 -7.45 -30.39 5.83
CA THR A 585 -8.26 -31.42 6.53
C THR A 585 -9.67 -30.90 6.80
N GLU A 586 -9.84 -29.57 6.87
CA GLU A 586 -11.16 -28.94 6.97
C GLU A 586 -11.98 -29.16 5.69
N ARG A 587 -13.31 -29.00 5.81
CA ARG A 587 -14.32 -29.14 4.75
C ARG A 587 -14.46 -30.55 4.18
N LEU A 588 -13.75 -31.53 4.74
CA LEU A 588 -13.91 -32.94 4.40
C LEU A 588 -14.94 -33.59 5.33
N SER A 589 -15.93 -34.26 4.74
CA SER A 589 -16.95 -35.02 5.48
C SER A 589 -16.79 -36.54 5.35
N TRP A 590 -15.97 -36.96 4.39
CA TRP A 590 -15.61 -38.33 4.10
C TRP A 590 -14.12 -38.42 3.81
N GLU A 591 -13.50 -39.50 4.24
CA GLU A 591 -12.16 -39.90 3.81
C GLU A 591 -12.30 -40.84 2.60
N LEU A 592 -12.22 -40.28 1.40
CA LEU A 592 -12.43 -41.04 0.16
C LEU A 592 -11.18 -41.83 -0.28
N GLN A 593 -10.00 -41.50 0.25
CA GLN A 593 -8.75 -42.21 -0.07
C GLN A 593 -8.68 -43.60 0.58
N ALA A 594 -9.47 -43.82 1.63
CA ALA A 594 -9.45 -45.08 2.37
C ALA A 594 -10.12 -46.22 1.55
N PRO A 595 -9.68 -47.49 1.72
CA PRO A 595 -10.29 -48.63 1.04
C PRO A 595 -11.79 -48.76 1.29
N SER A 596 -12.16 -48.76 2.58
CA SER A 596 -13.52 -48.48 3.05
C SER A 596 -13.64 -47.01 3.36
N THR A 597 -14.70 -46.37 2.88
CA THR A 597 -14.95 -44.95 3.12
C THR A 597 -15.33 -44.73 4.58
N VAL A 598 -14.50 -43.96 5.29
CA VAL A 598 -14.69 -43.67 6.72
C VAL A 598 -14.90 -42.17 6.95
N ARG A 599 -15.36 -41.80 8.15
CA ARG A 599 -15.34 -40.39 8.54
C ARG A 599 -13.90 -39.95 8.79
N PRO A 600 -13.56 -38.66 8.56
CA PRO A 600 -12.21 -38.17 8.79
C PRO A 600 -11.66 -38.43 10.20
N SER A 601 -12.52 -38.43 11.23
CA SER A 601 -12.16 -38.78 12.61
C SER A 601 -11.79 -40.25 12.79
N ASP A 602 -12.29 -41.13 11.92
CA ASP A 602 -12.12 -42.59 12.03
C ASP A 602 -10.96 -43.09 11.15
N PHE A 603 -10.32 -42.19 10.41
CA PHE A 603 -9.16 -42.50 9.59
C PHE A 603 -7.91 -42.72 10.47
N LYS A 604 -7.67 -43.98 10.86
CA LYS A 604 -6.68 -44.39 11.86
C LYS A 604 -5.26 -43.83 11.65
N ALA A 605 -4.82 -43.67 10.39
CA ALA A 605 -3.47 -43.18 10.10
C ALA A 605 -3.27 -41.71 10.52
N PHE A 606 -4.34 -40.91 10.41
CA PHE A 606 -4.38 -39.52 10.86
C PHE A 606 -5.83 -39.09 11.16
N PRO A 607 -6.31 -39.37 12.38
CA PRO A 607 -7.67 -39.00 12.79
C PRO A 607 -7.85 -37.48 12.79
N ALA A 608 -8.77 -36.98 11.97
CA ALA A 608 -9.09 -35.55 11.97
C ALA A 608 -9.70 -35.14 13.31
N LYS A 609 -9.30 -33.98 13.83
CA LYS A 609 -9.85 -33.41 15.08
C LYS A 609 -11.16 -32.64 14.85
N THR A 610 -11.60 -32.54 13.60
CA THR A 610 -12.81 -31.82 13.19
C THR A 610 -14.02 -32.75 13.15
N ASP A 611 -15.19 -32.20 13.48
CA ASP A 611 -16.46 -32.91 13.32
C ASP A 611 -16.94 -32.88 11.86
N TRP A 612 -17.25 -34.06 11.30
CA TRP A 612 -17.58 -34.19 9.88
C TRP A 612 -18.87 -33.45 9.48
N LYS A 613 -19.82 -33.27 10.40
CA LYS A 613 -21.07 -32.53 10.12
C LYS A 613 -20.78 -31.05 10.00
N THR A 614 -19.94 -30.53 10.89
CA THR A 614 -19.43 -29.16 10.84
C THR A 614 -18.70 -28.92 9.52
N GLU A 615 -17.82 -29.83 9.12
CA GLU A 615 -17.07 -29.71 7.87
C GLU A 615 -17.97 -29.86 6.62
N ARG A 616 -18.99 -30.73 6.65
CA ARG A 616 -20.03 -30.80 5.60
C ARG A 616 -20.77 -29.46 5.49
N GLY A 617 -21.20 -28.87 6.61
CA GLY A 617 -21.87 -27.57 6.63
C GLY A 617 -21.02 -26.45 6.03
N LYS A 618 -19.70 -26.43 6.30
CA LYS A 618 -18.79 -25.50 5.63
C LYS A 618 -18.76 -25.71 4.11
N MET A 619 -18.69 -26.95 3.64
CA MET A 619 -18.69 -27.22 2.20
C MET A 619 -20.03 -26.85 1.55
N GLU A 620 -21.16 -27.11 2.20
CA GLU A 620 -22.48 -26.67 1.73
C GLU A 620 -22.55 -25.14 1.61
N MET A 621 -21.99 -24.40 2.56
CA MET A 621 -21.90 -22.93 2.46
C MET A 621 -21.05 -22.47 1.28
N VAL A 622 -20.02 -23.23 0.89
CA VAL A 622 -19.26 -22.95 -0.33
C VAL A 622 -20.15 -23.13 -1.57
N CYS A 623 -20.91 -24.22 -1.67
CA CYS A 623 -21.84 -24.50 -2.77
C CYS A 623 -22.96 -23.44 -2.87
N ARG A 624 -23.48 -23.00 -1.72
CA ARG A 624 -24.57 -22.01 -1.61
C ARG A 624 -24.19 -20.60 -2.07
N GLN A 625 -22.93 -20.36 -2.41
CA GLN A 625 -22.55 -19.13 -3.12
C GLN A 625 -23.12 -19.06 -4.55
N CYS A 626 -23.47 -20.21 -5.14
CA CYS A 626 -23.94 -20.31 -6.52
C CYS A 626 -25.22 -21.15 -6.68
N HIS A 627 -25.46 -22.10 -5.77
CA HIS A 627 -26.56 -23.06 -5.86
C HIS A 627 -27.58 -22.89 -4.74
N SER A 628 -28.81 -23.31 -5.00
CA SER A 628 -29.83 -23.37 -3.96
C SER A 628 -29.49 -24.42 -2.90
N GLU A 629 -30.11 -24.28 -1.73
CA GLU A 629 -29.99 -25.26 -0.65
C GLU A 629 -30.49 -26.65 -1.08
N GLU A 630 -31.62 -26.72 -1.78
CA GLU A 630 -32.17 -28.00 -2.27
C GLU A 630 -31.22 -28.72 -3.23
N TRP A 631 -30.62 -27.99 -4.18
CA TRP A 631 -29.64 -28.56 -5.10
C TRP A 631 -28.41 -29.07 -4.34
N THR A 632 -27.90 -28.25 -3.41
CA THR A 632 -26.71 -28.58 -2.60
C THR A 632 -26.95 -29.83 -1.77
N ASN A 633 -28.08 -29.91 -1.06
CA ASN A 633 -28.44 -31.05 -0.24
C ASN A 633 -28.64 -32.32 -1.09
N SER A 634 -29.23 -32.17 -2.28
CA SER A 634 -29.44 -33.29 -3.21
C SER A 634 -28.13 -33.85 -3.75
N HIS A 635 -27.18 -32.99 -4.15
CA HIS A 635 -25.83 -33.40 -4.57
C HIS A 635 -25.15 -34.24 -3.49
N PHE A 636 -25.21 -33.75 -2.26
CA PHE A 636 -24.55 -34.38 -1.12
C PHE A 636 -25.23 -35.66 -0.64
N LYS A 637 -26.55 -35.74 -0.72
CA LYS A 637 -27.31 -36.99 -0.52
C LYS A 637 -26.96 -38.03 -1.59
N ASN A 638 -26.79 -37.60 -2.84
CA ASN A 638 -26.36 -38.50 -3.91
C ASN A 638 -24.95 -39.04 -3.66
N LEU A 639 -24.00 -38.20 -3.24
CA LEU A 639 -22.68 -38.66 -2.83
C LEU A 639 -22.73 -39.70 -1.70
N ASP A 640 -23.55 -39.47 -0.68
CA ASP A 640 -23.70 -40.41 0.43
C ASP A 640 -24.31 -41.75 -0.05
N ASN A 641 -25.24 -41.73 -1.02
CA ASN A 641 -25.77 -42.93 -1.67
C ASN A 641 -24.71 -43.67 -2.49
N VAL A 642 -23.87 -42.95 -3.24
CA VAL A 642 -22.74 -43.53 -4.00
C VAL A 642 -21.77 -44.25 -3.07
N ILE A 643 -21.46 -43.65 -1.91
CA ILE A 643 -20.60 -44.27 -0.91
C ILE A 643 -21.23 -45.54 -0.36
N SER A 644 -22.52 -45.49 0.02
CA SER A 644 -23.25 -46.67 0.47
C SER A 644 -23.28 -47.79 -0.58
N ASN A 645 -23.49 -47.44 -1.85
CA ASN A 645 -23.49 -48.38 -2.98
C ASN A 645 -22.10 -49.03 -3.17
N TYR A 646 -21.03 -48.23 -3.14
CA TYR A 646 -19.66 -48.76 -3.20
C TYR A 646 -19.37 -49.73 -2.05
N GLU A 647 -19.69 -49.35 -0.81
CA GLU A 647 -19.43 -50.15 0.38
C GLU A 647 -20.20 -51.48 0.36
N SER A 648 -21.48 -51.43 0.05
CA SER A 648 -22.38 -52.58 0.14
C SER A 648 -22.22 -53.56 -1.01
N ASN A 649 -22.02 -53.07 -2.24
CA ASN A 649 -22.02 -53.92 -3.44
C ASN A 649 -20.62 -54.34 -3.89
N TYR A 650 -19.57 -53.60 -3.53
CA TYR A 650 -18.22 -53.85 -4.06
C TYR A 650 -17.21 -54.14 -2.96
N TYR A 651 -16.93 -53.16 -2.10
CA TYR A 651 -15.81 -53.28 -1.15
C TYR A 651 -16.02 -54.37 -0.10
N LYS A 652 -17.13 -54.34 0.65
CA LYS A 652 -17.36 -55.32 1.73
C LYS A 652 -17.48 -56.75 1.20
N PRO A 653 -18.20 -57.03 0.10
CA PRO A 653 -18.23 -58.37 -0.47
C PRO A 653 -16.86 -58.84 -0.96
N ALA A 654 -16.09 -57.99 -1.66
CA ALA A 654 -14.75 -58.35 -2.12
C ALA A 654 -13.78 -58.58 -0.96
N SER A 655 -13.82 -57.72 0.07
CA SER A 655 -13.02 -57.91 1.29
C SER A 655 -13.33 -59.25 1.96
N LYS A 656 -14.61 -59.63 2.04
CA LYS A 656 -15.02 -60.92 2.63
C LYS A 656 -14.50 -62.11 1.83
N ILE A 657 -14.43 -62.00 0.49
CA ILE A 657 -13.83 -63.02 -0.36
C ILE A 657 -12.34 -63.18 -0.02
N MET A 658 -11.59 -62.06 0.01
CA MET A 658 -10.17 -62.07 0.35
C MET A 658 -9.92 -62.63 1.76
N ASP A 659 -10.70 -62.18 2.75
CA ASP A 659 -10.60 -62.64 4.15
C ASP A 659 -10.82 -64.16 4.27
N ASN A 660 -11.75 -64.72 3.49
CA ASN A 660 -12.00 -66.17 3.46
C ASN A 660 -10.81 -66.94 2.87
N LEU A 661 -10.22 -66.46 1.78
CA LEU A 661 -9.06 -67.09 1.16
C LEU A 661 -7.85 -67.06 2.11
N TYR A 662 -7.60 -65.93 2.77
CA TYR A 662 -6.57 -65.83 3.82
C TYR A 662 -6.86 -66.76 5.01
N ALA A 663 -8.11 -66.88 5.45
CA ALA A 663 -8.48 -67.75 6.57
C ALA A 663 -8.27 -69.24 6.24
N LYS A 664 -8.42 -69.63 4.98
CA LYS A 664 -8.14 -70.97 4.47
C LYS A 664 -6.66 -71.23 4.17
N GLY A 665 -5.81 -70.21 4.27
CA GLY A 665 -4.39 -70.30 3.92
C GLY A 665 -4.13 -70.48 2.43
N ILE A 666 -5.11 -70.14 1.58
CA ILE A 666 -4.96 -70.16 0.12
C ILE A 666 -4.18 -68.92 -0.33
N LEU A 667 -4.49 -67.77 0.28
CA LEU A 667 -3.67 -66.56 0.18
C LEU A 667 -2.69 -66.48 1.36
N SER A 668 -1.51 -65.95 1.11
CA SER A 668 -0.45 -65.81 2.10
C SER A 668 -0.61 -64.52 2.91
N LYS A 669 -0.54 -64.61 4.24
CA LYS A 669 -0.45 -63.39 5.09
C LYS A 669 0.99 -62.88 5.25
N ILE A 670 1.98 -63.57 4.69
CA ILE A 670 3.40 -63.26 4.87
C ILE A 670 3.86 -62.19 3.87
N SER A 671 3.34 -62.27 2.64
CA SER A 671 3.59 -61.30 1.57
C SER A 671 2.25 -60.76 1.08
N TYR A 672 2.25 -59.54 0.57
CA TYR A 672 1.08 -58.89 -0.02
C TYR A 672 1.57 -58.21 -1.29
N PHE A 673 0.88 -58.42 -2.41
CA PHE A 673 1.27 -58.15 -3.80
C PHE A 673 2.10 -59.23 -4.51
N ASP A 674 2.26 -60.43 -3.98
CA ASP A 674 2.79 -61.56 -4.76
C ASP A 674 1.70 -62.39 -5.41
N GLU A 675 0.46 -62.30 -4.95
CA GLU A 675 -0.66 -63.08 -5.47
C GLU A 675 -1.54 -62.22 -6.39
N GLU A 676 -1.92 -62.75 -7.56
CA GLU A 676 -2.72 -62.02 -8.58
C GLU A 676 -4.02 -61.44 -8.01
N LEU A 677 -4.70 -62.18 -7.14
CA LEU A 677 -5.93 -61.73 -6.47
C LEU A 677 -5.72 -60.49 -5.59
N GLU A 678 -4.53 -60.32 -5.00
CA GLU A 678 -4.23 -59.15 -4.18
C GLU A 678 -4.07 -57.88 -5.01
N TRP A 679 -3.55 -58.01 -6.24
CA TRP A 679 -3.48 -56.92 -7.20
C TRP A 679 -4.86 -56.48 -7.65
N GLU A 680 -5.70 -57.43 -8.09
CA GLU A 680 -7.07 -57.12 -8.49
C GLU A 680 -7.86 -56.48 -7.35
N PHE A 681 -7.72 -57.01 -6.14
CA PHE A 681 -8.37 -56.41 -4.97
C PHE A 681 -7.82 -55.02 -4.65
N TYR A 682 -6.52 -54.80 -4.76
CA TYR A 682 -5.92 -53.49 -4.54
C TYR A 682 -6.43 -52.47 -5.56
N GLU A 683 -6.39 -52.78 -6.85
CA GLU A 683 -6.85 -51.86 -7.90
C GLU A 683 -8.37 -51.62 -7.84
N LEU A 684 -9.16 -52.61 -7.43
CA LEU A 684 -10.61 -52.47 -7.18
C LEU A 684 -10.88 -51.29 -6.24
N TRP A 685 -10.22 -51.21 -5.09
CA TRP A 685 -10.51 -50.14 -4.12
C TRP A 685 -9.63 -48.89 -4.34
N HIS A 686 -8.36 -49.06 -4.71
CA HIS A 686 -7.35 -48.01 -4.80
C HIS A 686 -7.52 -47.14 -6.05
N HIS A 687 -7.84 -47.74 -7.19
CA HIS A 687 -8.08 -46.98 -8.42
C HIS A 687 -9.58 -46.81 -8.62
N GLU A 688 -10.29 -47.88 -8.94
CA GLU A 688 -11.66 -47.78 -9.47
C GLU A 688 -12.65 -47.31 -8.39
N GLY A 689 -12.47 -47.79 -7.15
CA GLY A 689 -13.24 -47.34 -5.99
C GLY A 689 -13.07 -45.85 -5.71
N ARG A 690 -11.83 -45.35 -5.71
CA ARG A 690 -11.55 -43.93 -5.51
C ARG A 690 -12.10 -43.09 -6.65
N ARG A 691 -11.90 -43.49 -7.91
CA ARG A 691 -12.45 -42.83 -9.11
C ARG A 691 -13.97 -42.71 -9.05
N ALA A 692 -14.69 -43.79 -8.75
CA ALA A 692 -16.15 -43.79 -8.66
C ALA A 692 -16.66 -42.78 -7.61
N ARG A 693 -16.08 -42.80 -6.41
CA ARG A 693 -16.50 -41.93 -5.29
C ARG A 693 -16.09 -40.47 -5.50
N MET A 694 -14.83 -40.24 -5.88
CA MET A 694 -14.31 -38.88 -6.09
C MET A 694 -14.94 -38.23 -7.32
N GLY A 695 -15.16 -38.98 -8.41
CA GLY A 695 -15.84 -38.50 -9.60
C GLY A 695 -17.27 -38.08 -9.31
N SER A 696 -17.98 -38.85 -8.49
CA SER A 696 -19.31 -38.44 -8.00
C SER A 696 -19.26 -37.20 -7.12
N ALA A 697 -18.27 -37.09 -6.22
CA ALA A 697 -18.11 -35.93 -5.35
C ALA A 697 -17.84 -34.63 -6.12
N MET A 698 -17.10 -34.73 -7.24
CA MET A 698 -16.64 -33.60 -8.05
C MET A 698 -17.41 -33.42 -9.37
N MET A 699 -18.53 -34.13 -9.55
CA MET A 699 -19.41 -34.02 -10.72
C MET A 699 -18.73 -34.33 -12.06
N ALA A 700 -17.92 -35.39 -12.06
CA ALA A 700 -17.23 -35.95 -13.21
C ALA A 700 -17.89 -37.30 -13.58
N PRO A 701 -18.94 -37.29 -14.43
CA PRO A 701 -19.75 -38.47 -14.70
C PRO A 701 -18.99 -39.61 -15.38
N ASP A 702 -18.03 -39.32 -16.25
CA ASP A 702 -17.23 -40.33 -16.95
C ASP A 702 -16.35 -41.10 -15.97
N TYR A 703 -15.69 -40.39 -15.05
CA TYR A 703 -14.93 -41.05 -13.99
C TYR A 703 -15.79 -41.74 -12.92
N ALA A 704 -16.99 -41.23 -12.65
CA ALA A 704 -17.92 -41.89 -11.76
C ALA A 704 -18.38 -43.24 -12.34
N TRP A 705 -18.62 -43.28 -13.65
CA TRP A 705 -19.15 -44.45 -14.35
C TRP A 705 -18.07 -45.25 -15.06
N TRP A 706 -17.58 -44.79 -16.21
CA TRP A 706 -16.70 -45.54 -17.11
C TRP A 706 -15.35 -45.87 -16.50
N HIS A 707 -14.71 -44.93 -15.80
CA HIS A 707 -13.48 -45.22 -15.06
C HIS A 707 -13.71 -45.61 -13.59
N GLY A 708 -14.97 -45.79 -13.19
CA GLY A 708 -15.36 -46.02 -11.80
C GLY A 708 -16.21 -47.28 -11.67
N PHE A 709 -17.53 -47.11 -11.58
CA PHE A 709 -18.45 -48.23 -11.38
C PHE A 709 -18.43 -49.29 -12.48
N TYR A 710 -18.09 -48.93 -13.71
CA TYR A 710 -17.92 -49.89 -14.80
C TYR A 710 -16.72 -50.81 -14.54
N GLU A 711 -15.53 -50.24 -14.29
CA GLU A 711 -14.32 -51.01 -13.97
C GLU A 711 -14.46 -51.78 -12.65
N LEU A 712 -15.12 -51.21 -11.65
CA LEU A 712 -15.45 -51.91 -10.40
C LEU A 712 -16.23 -53.21 -10.65
N LYS A 713 -17.15 -53.23 -11.62
CA LYS A 713 -17.91 -54.45 -11.95
C LYS A 713 -17.01 -55.52 -12.57
N HIS A 714 -16.15 -55.12 -13.52
CA HIS A 714 -15.21 -56.04 -14.15
C HIS A 714 -14.28 -56.67 -13.14
N ARG A 715 -13.57 -55.84 -12.36
CA ARG A 715 -12.64 -56.32 -11.33
C ARG A 715 -13.33 -57.16 -10.27
N PHE A 716 -14.53 -56.78 -9.84
CA PHE A 716 -15.29 -57.57 -8.88
C PHE A 716 -15.62 -58.97 -9.42
N ASN A 717 -16.02 -59.08 -10.68
CA ASN A 717 -16.28 -60.37 -11.32
C ASN A 717 -14.99 -61.19 -11.46
N THR A 718 -13.88 -60.56 -11.87
CA THR A 718 -12.56 -61.21 -11.92
C THR A 718 -12.16 -61.77 -10.57
N ILE A 719 -12.25 -60.98 -9.49
CA ILE A 719 -11.95 -61.43 -8.12
C ILE A 719 -12.84 -62.61 -7.74
N LYS A 720 -14.12 -62.54 -8.05
CA LYS A 720 -15.07 -63.61 -7.72
C LYS A 720 -14.71 -64.90 -8.46
N GLU A 721 -14.54 -64.87 -9.77
CA GLU A 721 -14.20 -66.03 -10.59
C GLU A 721 -12.86 -66.66 -10.17
N ALA A 722 -11.82 -65.83 -10.01
CA ALA A 722 -10.51 -66.28 -9.56
C ALA A 722 -10.57 -66.85 -8.13
N SER A 723 -11.40 -66.29 -7.24
CA SER A 723 -11.59 -66.84 -5.89
C SER A 723 -12.29 -68.21 -5.89
N GLU A 724 -13.26 -68.42 -6.77
CA GLU A 724 -13.96 -69.71 -6.90
C GLU A 724 -13.01 -70.79 -7.42
N GLU A 725 -12.13 -70.45 -8.37
CA GLU A 725 -11.10 -71.36 -8.86
C GLU A 725 -10.04 -71.65 -7.79
N ALA A 726 -9.59 -70.62 -7.06
CA ALA A 726 -8.65 -70.77 -5.96
C ALA A 726 -9.21 -71.68 -4.84
N LEU A 727 -10.52 -71.58 -4.55
CA LEU A 727 -11.20 -72.45 -3.59
C LEU A 727 -11.31 -73.90 -4.05
N LYS A 728 -11.43 -74.15 -5.36
CA LYS A 728 -11.47 -75.51 -5.94
C LYS A 728 -10.10 -76.17 -5.95
N THR A 729 -9.08 -75.43 -6.37
CA THR A 729 -7.73 -75.96 -6.60
C THR A 729 -6.83 -75.89 -5.37
N GLY A 730 -7.17 -75.02 -4.40
CA GLY A 730 -6.32 -74.69 -3.26
C GLY A 730 -5.05 -73.93 -3.64
N LYS A 731 -5.01 -73.33 -4.84
CA LYS A 731 -3.84 -72.63 -5.37
C LYS A 731 -4.23 -71.29 -5.97
N VAL A 732 -3.33 -70.32 -5.88
CA VAL A 732 -3.38 -69.05 -6.60
C VAL A 732 -2.09 -68.86 -7.38
N TYR A 733 -2.14 -68.04 -8.42
CA TYR A 733 -0.94 -67.66 -9.13
C TYR A 733 -0.11 -66.69 -8.28
N VAL A 734 1.19 -66.99 -8.16
CA VAL A 734 2.16 -66.22 -7.37
C VAL A 734 3.23 -65.67 -8.31
N TYR A 735 3.31 -64.35 -8.40
CA TYR A 735 4.40 -63.63 -9.03
C TYR A 735 5.67 -63.77 -8.17
N ARG A 736 6.73 -64.36 -8.75
CA ARG A 736 8.00 -64.59 -8.03
C ARG A 736 9.03 -63.49 -8.24
N GLU A 737 8.88 -62.72 -9.31
CA GLU A 737 9.85 -61.70 -9.70
C GLU A 737 9.15 -60.35 -9.77
N PHE A 738 9.67 -59.39 -9.00
CA PHE A 738 9.21 -58.00 -9.01
C PHE A 738 10.39 -57.08 -9.29
N PRO A 739 10.38 -56.34 -10.41
CA PRO A 739 11.35 -55.29 -10.66
C PRO A 739 11.29 -54.27 -9.52
N GLY A 740 12.46 -53.83 -9.06
CA GLY A 740 12.57 -52.75 -8.07
C GLY A 740 12.20 -53.13 -6.63
N LYS A 741 11.80 -54.37 -6.34
CA LYS A 741 11.54 -54.82 -4.96
C LYS A 741 12.82 -54.83 -4.13
N GLU A 742 12.83 -54.12 -3.00
CA GLU A 742 13.95 -54.10 -2.05
C GLU A 742 13.83 -55.24 -1.02
N SER A 743 14.96 -55.89 -0.71
CA SER A 743 15.02 -57.00 0.26
C SER A 743 14.91 -56.53 1.73
N GLU A 744 15.18 -55.25 2.00
CA GLU A 744 15.04 -54.63 3.33
C GLU A 744 14.37 -53.26 3.18
N VAL A 745 13.18 -53.11 3.77
CA VAL A 745 12.47 -51.83 3.83
C VAL A 745 13.15 -50.97 4.90
N LYS A 746 14.03 -50.06 4.47
CA LYS A 746 14.58 -49.03 5.36
C LYS A 746 13.48 -48.01 5.66
N THR A 747 12.75 -48.19 6.75
CA THR A 747 11.87 -47.16 7.30
C THR A 747 12.73 -45.94 7.66
N LYS A 748 12.63 -44.86 6.87
CA LYS A 748 13.35 -43.59 7.10
C LYS A 748 12.55 -42.64 7.99
#